data_AF-A0A498L0K2-F1
#
_entry.id   AF-A0A498L0K2-F1
#
_cell.length_a   1.000
_cell.length_b   1.000
_cell.length_c   1.000
_cell.angle_alpha   90.00
_cell.angle_beta   90.00
_cell.angle_gamma   90.00
#
_symmetry.space_group_name_H-M   'P 1'
#
loop_
_entity.id
_entity.type
_entity.pdbx_description
1 polymer ?
#
loop_
_entity_poly.entity_id
_entity_poly.type
_entity_poly.pdbx_seq_one_letter_code
_entity_poly.pdbx_strand_id
1 'polypeptide(L)'
;MATGSQPDSVFYGFYDEYMGEARTKLEVYGYWVLVVGLIAMLAAAVVFAAGRTGLLGLAPVAVSELTLVLAAAGFPVFLLGTVLQLPLRRRAVLVAVLGALVAVAAVGYFLRIFPGRWGVGTTNGQLFLTGYGGGLAILTLVAALVPVVTGRRSYFLADEDAAAMGWVVEDDAEARVSDVLVGEADRDGVFAVFPGESGWHWWFVEQAAVADGTRAYESQADAETALEDIKAKVAGASLLEINHAAFRLYREEGEDRGSTARWTLVDEDGVVLADSDGRYADREKAESAVNLLKEHGPGASLLDVDEGAFEVYGDGSDWRWRLVDENRGVLGEGPRAYEDRDDAEASVRSIREAARESPVMDVEGVGFELIEADDTWRWELVDADDETIAEASDEFESRDAVESSVRRIMAGAIDMPFLESGSPAYEIVEGDEGGWRWRLVDGDDEVVARSEGAVPSEESGRSVVGRVKGVVADAPVVELDDAEYEIYPEGDQWAWRLVTEDRETVARSPASATFEGPDDARAAVEQLREEIETADRIEFDSAAFHLYEADDGGWNWRLVDADGSVVSDSGQEHASREDAAAAMSTMKQHAPEADLVEIGSAALELYEAESEWHWRLVDASGETLATSPGRYDSDETAREAMDALSLLAPEAETRRMDAALFQVYVGEGERRQWCWRLIHPDGSTIARSLGGFTDRESATAAAESVADFAADAAVHTVEDIAIRFSVTEGEEGEAWEWEIVDREREPLAVGTEQFPSRDAVATTARLVRDNTGGASVFAVDPAAFRLETVTDEDSGTDAWRWRLVDPDRATLAVGARTHESRESARVDLSRARELAGGAGLLDFDLAAFEVTERQDGWIWRFVDTAGNTVGVSGPTFDTRSAAERALASVRDVLTTASLLEIESPAFELHEGDEDGWRWRLVDTDGSTVAESKRTYPTRREARAALGGLREFGPDAATESQA
;
A
#
# COMPACT_ATOMS: atom_id res chain seq x y z
N MET A 1 9.83 -4.84 72.42
CA MET A 1 10.52 -3.69 73.03
C MET A 1 11.71 -3.32 72.15
N ALA A 2 11.59 -2.26 71.34
CA ALA A 2 12.67 -1.38 70.86
C ALA A 2 12.09 -0.39 69.83
N THR A 3 11.94 0.86 70.27
CA THR A 3 11.64 2.09 69.53
C THR A 3 12.67 2.38 68.44
N GLY A 4 12.24 2.87 67.28
CA GLY A 4 13.11 3.36 66.20
C GLY A 4 12.44 4.44 65.34
N SER A 5 12.53 5.69 65.82
CA SER A 5 12.36 6.98 65.12
C SER A 5 11.33 7.06 63.99
N GLN A 6 10.17 7.67 64.28
CA GLN A 6 9.39 8.39 63.26
C GLN A 6 10.34 9.34 62.53
N PRO A 7 10.49 9.23 61.20
CA PRO A 7 11.23 10.23 60.46
C PRO A 7 10.41 11.52 60.48
N ASP A 8 10.93 12.55 61.15
CA ASP A 8 10.48 13.95 61.06
C ASP A 8 10.65 14.44 59.61
N SER A 9 9.77 13.98 58.72
CA SER A 9 9.63 14.56 57.39
C SER A 9 8.22 15.13 57.29
N VAL A 10 8.15 16.36 56.80
CA VAL A 10 6.90 17.12 56.60
C VAL A 10 5.86 16.27 55.83
N PHE A 11 6.33 15.36 54.98
CA PHE A 11 5.53 14.42 54.19
C PHE A 11 4.74 13.38 55.01
N TYR A 12 5.24 12.92 56.16
CA TYR A 12 4.49 11.99 57.02
C TYR A 12 3.41 12.72 57.80
N GLY A 13 3.74 13.90 58.35
CA GLY A 13 2.78 14.70 59.12
C GLY A 13 1.54 15.08 58.31
N PHE A 14 1.73 15.52 57.05
CA PHE A 14 0.61 15.82 56.16
C PHE A 14 -0.18 14.59 55.68
N TYR A 15 0.47 13.43 55.52
CA TYR A 15 -0.22 12.20 55.13
C TYR A 15 -1.12 11.69 56.25
N ASP A 16 -0.59 11.64 57.48
CA ASP A 16 -1.32 11.20 58.67
C ASP A 16 -2.55 12.09 58.95
N GLU A 17 -2.40 13.41 58.78
CA GLU A 17 -3.44 14.41 59.07
C GLU A 17 -4.64 14.35 58.10
N TYR A 18 -4.43 13.96 56.83
CA TYR A 18 -5.48 13.98 55.80
C TYR A 18 -5.90 12.60 55.28
N MET A 19 -5.06 11.56 55.39
CA MET A 19 -5.29 10.24 54.79
C MET A 19 -5.29 9.08 55.81
N GLY A 20 -4.93 9.33 57.08
CA GLY A 20 -4.95 8.32 58.16
C GLY A 20 -3.58 7.69 58.46
N GLU A 21 -3.53 6.82 59.49
CA GLU A 21 -2.28 6.21 59.99
C GLU A 21 -1.56 5.36 58.93
N ALA A 22 -0.36 5.77 58.53
CA ALA A 22 0.41 5.09 57.49
C ALA A 22 0.87 3.68 57.92
N ARG A 23 0.55 2.65 57.12
CA ARG A 23 0.92 1.24 57.42
C ARG A 23 2.35 0.90 57.03
N THR A 24 2.90 1.56 56.00
CA THR A 24 4.31 1.37 55.59
C THR A 24 4.97 2.66 55.12
N LYS A 25 6.33 2.68 55.15
CA LYS A 25 7.08 3.84 54.65
C LYS A 25 6.87 4.08 53.14
N LEU A 26 6.68 3.01 52.38
CA LEU A 26 6.50 3.05 50.93
C LEU A 26 5.18 3.70 50.53
N GLU A 27 4.13 3.53 51.33
CA GLU A 27 2.81 4.12 51.11
C GLU A 27 2.85 5.66 51.12
N VAL A 28 3.52 6.25 52.12
CA VAL A 28 3.66 7.71 52.23
C VAL A 28 4.49 8.28 51.09
N TYR A 29 5.66 7.69 50.79
CA TYR A 29 6.49 8.17 49.69
C TYR A 29 5.85 7.91 48.32
N GLY A 30 5.14 6.80 48.14
CA GLY A 30 4.39 6.46 46.93
C GLY A 30 3.26 7.45 46.67
N TYR A 31 2.51 7.84 47.71
CA TYR A 31 1.51 8.90 47.62
C TYR A 31 2.11 10.23 47.16
N TRP A 32 3.20 10.69 47.76
CA TRP A 32 3.82 11.95 47.34
C TRP A 32 4.44 11.88 45.94
N VAL A 33 4.99 10.74 45.53
CA VAL A 33 5.44 10.50 44.14
C VAL A 33 4.26 10.56 43.16
N LEU A 34 3.11 9.97 43.51
CA LEU A 34 1.88 10.05 42.72
C LEU A 34 1.40 11.51 42.60
N VAL A 35 1.38 12.24 43.71
CA VAL A 35 0.98 13.66 43.75
C VAL A 35 1.91 14.51 42.88
N VAL A 36 3.22 14.30 42.94
CA VAL A 36 4.20 15.02 42.10
C VAL A 36 3.99 14.72 40.61
N GLY A 37 3.78 13.45 40.24
CA GLY A 37 3.48 13.06 38.87
C GLY A 37 2.17 13.69 38.36
N LEU A 38 1.13 13.67 39.19
CA LEU A 38 -0.17 14.29 38.88
C LEU A 38 -0.05 15.81 38.72
N ILE A 39 0.70 16.49 39.59
CA ILE A 39 0.96 17.93 39.49
C ILE A 39 1.70 18.26 38.18
N ALA A 40 2.68 17.46 37.78
CA ALA A 40 3.40 17.65 36.51
C ALA A 40 2.46 17.51 35.30
N MET A 41 1.56 16.51 35.31
CA MET A 41 0.57 16.33 34.24
C MET A 41 -0.48 17.46 34.22
N LEU A 42 -0.94 17.93 35.39
CA LEU A 42 -1.83 19.08 35.49
C LEU A 42 -1.14 20.38 35.03
N ALA A 43 0.15 20.55 35.36
CA ALA A 43 0.94 21.67 34.87
C ALA A 43 1.08 21.62 33.33
N ALA A 44 1.26 20.44 32.74
CA ALA A 44 1.24 20.28 31.29
C ALA A 44 -0.09 20.76 30.67
N ALA A 45 -1.22 20.38 31.27
CA ALA A 45 -2.56 20.81 30.84
C ALA A 45 -2.77 22.32 30.99
N VAL A 46 -2.28 22.92 32.09
CA VAL A 46 -2.34 24.37 32.31
C VAL A 46 -1.46 25.12 31.31
N VAL A 47 -0.23 24.66 31.06
CA VAL A 47 0.68 25.24 30.06
C VAL A 47 0.04 25.17 28.66
N PHE A 48 -0.59 24.05 28.32
CA PHE A 48 -1.29 23.88 27.05
C PHE A 48 -2.47 24.85 26.91
N ALA A 49 -3.31 24.94 27.94
CA ALA A 49 -4.48 25.82 27.95
C ALA A 49 -4.10 27.31 27.91
N ALA A 50 -3.10 27.71 28.70
CA ALA A 50 -2.60 29.09 28.75
C ALA A 50 -1.78 29.48 27.51
N GLY A 51 -1.12 28.53 26.87
CA GLY A 51 -0.39 28.77 25.63
C GLY A 51 -1.32 28.91 24.42
N ARG A 52 -2.46 28.19 24.39
CA ARG A 52 -3.49 28.37 23.35
C ARG A 52 -4.13 29.77 23.38
N THR A 53 -4.21 30.40 24.55
CA THR A 53 -4.75 31.76 24.72
C THR A 53 -3.70 32.86 24.56
N GLY A 54 -2.44 32.50 24.27
CA GLY A 54 -1.33 33.45 24.12
C GLY A 54 -0.83 34.07 25.43
N LEU A 55 -1.36 33.63 26.59
CA LEU A 55 -1.09 34.22 27.90
C LEU A 55 0.37 34.09 28.34
N LEU A 56 1.07 33.06 27.87
CA LEU A 56 2.45 32.76 28.26
C LEU A 56 3.51 33.57 27.48
N GLY A 57 3.13 34.29 26.41
CA GLY A 57 4.07 35.06 25.59
C GLY A 57 5.15 34.21 24.87
N LEU A 58 4.98 32.90 24.84
CA LEU A 58 5.86 31.94 24.17
C LEU A 58 5.34 31.63 22.77
N ALA A 59 6.25 31.26 21.86
CA ALA A 59 5.86 30.79 20.53
C ALA A 59 5.00 29.51 20.63
N PRO A 60 4.00 29.28 19.75
CA PRO A 60 3.12 28.11 19.80
C PRO A 60 3.86 26.77 19.79
N VAL A 61 5.00 26.72 19.09
CA VAL A 61 5.88 25.55 19.03
C VAL A 61 6.51 25.28 20.40
N ALA A 62 7.03 26.32 21.06
CA ALA A 62 7.64 26.19 22.39
C ALA A 62 6.61 25.80 23.48
N VAL A 63 5.36 26.25 23.35
CA VAL A 63 4.25 25.81 24.22
C VAL A 63 4.01 24.31 24.05
N SER A 64 3.91 23.85 22.80
CA SER A 64 3.61 22.45 22.48
C SER A 64 4.74 21.52 22.96
N GLU A 65 5.99 21.93 22.75
CA GLU A 65 7.18 21.21 23.24
C GLU A 65 7.19 21.12 24.77
N LEU A 66 6.94 22.23 25.47
CA LEU A 66 6.91 22.25 26.95
C LEU A 66 5.78 21.40 27.53
N THR A 67 4.58 21.45 26.92
CA THR A 67 3.45 20.60 27.29
C THR A 67 3.78 19.13 27.14
N LEU A 68 4.33 18.72 25.99
CA LEU A 68 4.67 17.32 25.72
C LEU A 68 5.74 16.79 26.68
N VAL A 69 6.76 17.60 27.01
CA VAL A 69 7.82 17.20 27.97
C VAL A 69 7.27 17.01 29.37
N LEU A 70 6.44 17.94 29.85
CA LEU A 70 5.85 17.84 31.18
C LEU A 70 4.92 16.63 31.28
N ALA A 71 4.15 16.34 30.23
CA ALA A 71 3.30 15.15 30.16
C ALA A 71 4.13 13.85 30.12
N ALA A 72 5.14 13.78 29.24
CA ALA A 72 5.99 12.59 29.07
C ALA A 72 6.89 12.31 30.29
N ALA A 73 7.37 13.33 30.99
CA ALA A 73 8.14 13.15 32.23
C ALA A 73 7.24 12.87 33.44
N GLY A 74 6.04 13.47 33.49
CA GLY A 74 5.09 13.33 34.59
C GLY A 74 4.40 11.96 34.64
N PHE A 75 4.10 11.37 33.48
CA PHE A 75 3.35 10.11 33.39
C PHE A 75 4.06 8.89 34.02
N PRO A 76 5.36 8.62 33.76
CA PRO A 76 6.08 7.53 34.43
C PRO A 76 6.19 7.71 35.95
N VAL A 77 6.32 8.96 36.42
CA VAL A 77 6.36 9.29 37.85
C VAL A 77 5.00 9.05 38.51
N PHE A 78 3.91 9.42 37.83
CA PHE A 78 2.55 9.13 38.28
C PHE A 78 2.29 7.61 38.40
N LEU A 79 2.69 6.84 37.38
CA LEU A 79 2.57 5.39 37.40
C LEU A 79 3.44 4.76 38.50
N LEU A 80 4.68 5.21 38.68
CA LEU A 80 5.53 4.75 39.78
C LEU A 80 4.87 5.01 41.14
N GLY A 81 4.28 6.19 41.35
CA GLY A 81 3.57 6.51 42.60
C GLY A 81 2.38 5.58 42.84
N THR A 82 1.64 5.23 41.78
CA THR A 82 0.53 4.27 41.83
C THR A 82 1.03 2.86 42.16
N VAL A 83 2.12 2.43 41.53
CA VAL A 83 2.76 1.12 41.74
C VAL A 83 3.30 0.99 43.16
N LEU A 84 3.89 2.04 43.74
CA LEU A 84 4.44 2.04 45.09
C LEU A 84 3.37 1.96 46.20
N GLN A 85 2.10 2.18 45.89
CA GLN A 85 0.97 1.96 46.81
C GLN A 85 0.56 0.49 46.90
N LEU A 86 1.03 -0.35 45.99
CA LEU A 86 0.82 -1.79 46.04
C LEU A 86 1.77 -2.44 47.06
N PRO A 87 1.40 -3.57 47.68
CA PRO A 87 2.23 -4.28 48.65
C PRO A 87 3.41 -5.01 47.96
N LEU A 88 4.42 -4.24 47.52
CA LEU A 88 5.55 -4.73 46.75
C LEU A 88 6.68 -5.28 47.64
N ARG A 89 7.29 -6.39 47.20
CA ARG A 89 8.56 -6.87 47.78
C ARG A 89 9.69 -5.88 47.47
N ARG A 90 10.70 -5.77 48.34
CA ARG A 90 11.83 -4.82 48.18
C ARG A 90 12.52 -4.86 46.81
N ARG A 91 12.59 -6.03 46.17
CA ARG A 91 13.18 -6.18 44.83
C ARG A 91 12.29 -5.62 43.72
N ALA A 92 10.96 -5.78 43.83
CA ALA A 92 10.01 -5.23 42.87
C ALA A 92 9.98 -3.70 42.91
N VAL A 93 10.16 -3.10 44.09
CA VAL A 93 10.34 -1.64 44.24
C VAL A 93 11.57 -1.15 43.46
N LEU A 94 12.70 -1.86 43.53
CA LEU A 94 13.91 -1.49 42.78
C LEU A 94 13.70 -1.57 41.27
N VAL A 95 12.99 -2.60 40.79
CA VAL A 95 12.66 -2.78 39.37
C VAL A 95 11.70 -1.70 38.87
N ALA A 96 10.65 -1.36 39.65
CA ALA A 96 9.73 -0.29 39.31
C ALA A 96 10.44 1.08 39.25
N VAL A 97 11.28 1.39 40.24
CA VAL A 97 12.07 2.63 40.25
C VAL A 97 13.02 2.67 39.06
N LEU A 98 13.65 1.54 38.70
CA LEU A 98 14.52 1.45 37.52
C LEU A 98 13.74 1.69 36.21
N GLY A 99 12.55 1.09 36.05
CA GLY A 99 11.69 1.30 34.88
C GLY A 99 11.28 2.77 34.71
N ALA A 100 10.88 3.42 35.80
CA ALA A 100 10.57 4.85 35.80
C ALA A 100 11.79 5.72 35.44
N LEU A 101 12.97 5.41 35.99
CA LEU A 101 14.21 6.12 35.67
C LEU A 101 14.61 5.95 34.21
N VAL A 102 14.44 4.75 33.63
CA VAL A 102 14.70 4.49 32.20
C VAL A 102 13.75 5.31 31.33
N ALA A 103 12.45 5.37 31.67
CA ALA A 103 11.49 6.18 30.94
C ALA A 103 11.82 7.68 31.00
N VAL A 104 12.12 8.22 32.19
CA VAL A 104 12.50 9.64 32.34
C VAL A 104 13.83 9.95 31.63
N ALA A 105 14.81 9.03 31.68
CA ALA A 105 16.07 9.18 30.97
C ALA A 105 15.89 9.17 29.44
N ALA A 106 14.94 8.38 28.93
CA ALA A 106 14.58 8.39 27.51
C ALA A 106 14.03 9.75 27.07
N VAL A 107 13.20 10.40 27.89
CA VAL A 107 12.73 11.78 27.62
C VAL A 107 13.91 12.77 27.57
N GLY A 108 14.85 12.67 28.50
CA GLY A 108 16.07 13.49 28.48
C GLY A 108 16.97 13.24 27.25
N TYR A 109 17.08 11.99 26.82
CA TYR A 109 17.80 11.62 25.60
C TYR A 109 17.12 12.15 24.34
N PHE A 110 15.79 12.09 24.28
CA PHE A 110 15.00 12.66 23.19
C PHE A 110 15.23 14.17 23.05
N LEU A 111 15.22 14.91 24.15
CA LEU A 111 15.49 16.36 24.15
C LEU A 111 16.90 16.72 23.67
N ARG A 112 17.88 15.82 23.87
CA ARG A 112 19.25 16.02 23.40
C ARG A 112 19.38 15.84 21.89
N ILE A 113 18.68 14.86 21.33
CA ILE A 113 18.75 14.54 19.89
C ILE A 113 17.85 15.46 19.09
N PHE A 114 16.72 15.88 19.65
CA PHE A 114 15.73 16.71 19.00
C PHE A 114 15.52 18.03 19.76
N PRO A 115 16.43 19.01 19.61
CA PRO A 115 16.37 20.27 20.35
C PRO A 115 15.23 21.23 19.92
N GLY A 116 14.45 20.91 18.88
CA GLY A 116 13.21 21.63 18.51
C GLY A 116 12.56 21.14 17.20
N ARG A 117 11.33 21.59 16.92
CA ARG A 117 10.49 21.24 15.74
C ARG A 117 10.14 19.76 15.63
N TRP A 118 9.45 19.23 16.63
CA TRP A 118 8.97 17.85 16.62
C TRP A 118 7.78 17.67 15.66
N GLY A 119 7.98 16.96 14.54
CA GLY A 119 6.94 16.59 13.58
C GLY A 119 6.70 15.08 13.54
N VAL A 120 5.49 14.65 13.19
CA VAL A 120 5.15 13.23 13.01
C VAL A 120 5.68 12.79 11.64
N GLY A 121 6.65 11.85 11.62
CA GLY A 121 7.09 11.20 10.38
C GLY A 121 8.58 11.28 10.03
N THR A 122 9.44 11.97 10.78
CA THR A 122 10.89 11.99 10.50
C THR A 122 11.66 11.00 11.39
N THR A 123 12.21 9.98 10.73
CA THR A 123 12.91 8.80 11.26
C THR A 123 14.14 9.15 12.11
N ASN A 124 14.04 8.94 13.43
CA ASN A 124 15.12 8.48 14.35
C ASN A 124 14.62 8.41 15.82
N GLY A 125 13.36 8.00 16.03
CA GLY A 125 12.74 7.89 17.35
C GLY A 125 12.74 6.48 17.95
N GLN A 126 13.23 5.45 17.24
CA GLN A 126 13.12 4.05 17.67
C GLN A 126 13.76 3.81 19.05
N LEU A 127 14.96 4.32 19.32
CA LEU A 127 15.60 4.18 20.63
C LEU A 127 14.84 4.90 21.76
N PHE A 128 14.19 6.02 21.47
CA PHE A 128 13.31 6.69 22.43
C PHE A 128 12.05 5.87 22.69
N LEU A 129 11.38 5.36 21.65
CA LEU A 129 10.15 4.59 21.80
C LEU A 129 10.41 3.25 22.50
N THR A 130 11.52 2.57 22.18
CA THR A 130 11.97 1.35 22.85
C THR A 130 12.34 1.63 24.32
N GLY A 131 13.09 2.70 24.61
CA GLY A 131 13.49 3.04 25.99
C GLY A 131 12.33 3.51 26.86
N TYR A 132 11.51 4.43 26.34
CA TYR A 132 10.35 4.98 27.05
C TYR A 132 9.23 3.94 27.20
N GLY A 133 8.88 3.25 26.11
CA GLY A 133 7.91 2.16 26.10
C GLY A 133 8.35 0.97 26.95
N GLY A 134 9.64 0.59 26.90
CA GLY A 134 10.20 -0.45 27.75
C GLY A 134 10.16 -0.10 29.24
N GLY A 135 10.48 1.14 29.60
CA GLY A 135 10.37 1.62 30.99
C GLY A 135 8.94 1.60 31.52
N LEU A 136 7.96 1.99 30.69
CA LEU A 136 6.54 1.89 31.01
C LEU A 136 6.06 0.44 31.09
N ALA A 137 6.50 -0.43 30.18
CA ALA A 137 6.18 -1.85 30.21
C ALA A 137 6.68 -2.52 31.49
N ILE A 138 7.89 -2.16 31.96
CA ILE A 138 8.41 -2.64 33.26
C ILE A 138 7.52 -2.16 34.42
N LEU A 139 7.09 -0.90 34.44
CA LEU A 139 6.19 -0.38 35.49
C LEU A 139 4.83 -1.10 35.50
N THR A 140 4.23 -1.28 34.33
CA THR A 140 2.94 -1.98 34.17
C THR A 140 3.08 -3.47 34.49
N LEU A 141 4.18 -4.11 34.10
CA LEU A 141 4.47 -5.51 34.40
C LEU A 141 4.65 -5.71 35.91
N VAL A 142 5.34 -4.80 36.60
CA VAL A 142 5.46 -4.89 38.07
C VAL A 142 4.09 -4.76 38.76
N ALA A 143 3.20 -3.89 38.27
CA ALA A 143 1.81 -3.81 38.76
C ALA A 143 1.01 -5.08 38.46
N ALA A 144 1.12 -5.60 37.24
CA ALA A 144 0.41 -6.79 36.77
C ALA A 144 0.90 -8.08 37.43
N LEU A 145 2.17 -8.15 37.86
CA LEU A 145 2.72 -9.29 38.61
C LEU A 145 2.38 -9.26 40.10
N VAL A 146 1.82 -8.17 40.64
CA VAL A 146 1.45 -8.11 42.07
C VAL A 146 0.50 -9.25 42.45
N PRO A 147 -0.65 -9.46 41.75
CA PRO A 147 -1.58 -10.55 42.07
C PRO A 147 -0.94 -11.94 42.01
N VAL A 148 0.01 -12.12 41.08
CA VAL A 148 0.72 -13.39 40.82
C VAL A 148 1.76 -13.69 41.90
N VAL A 149 2.52 -12.68 42.35
CA VAL A 149 3.62 -12.85 43.32
C VAL A 149 3.15 -12.73 44.78
N THR A 150 2.02 -12.07 45.05
CA THR A 150 1.40 -12.03 46.39
C THR A 150 0.33 -13.09 46.60
N GLY A 151 -0.02 -13.90 45.59
CA GLY A 151 -0.78 -15.14 45.75
C GLY A 151 -2.08 -15.00 46.53
N ARG A 152 -2.89 -13.96 46.26
CA ARG A 152 -4.23 -13.83 46.83
C ARG A 152 -5.22 -13.20 45.86
N ARG A 153 -6.11 -14.03 45.31
CA ARG A 153 -7.36 -13.62 44.64
C ARG A 153 -8.37 -13.17 45.69
N SER A 154 -8.40 -11.89 46.03
CA SER A 154 -9.63 -11.18 46.45
C SER A 154 -9.31 -9.70 46.68
N TYR A 155 -9.72 -8.84 45.75
CA TYR A 155 -9.69 -7.37 45.97
C TYR A 155 -10.98 -6.65 45.52
N PHE A 156 -12.04 -7.40 45.17
CA PHE A 156 -13.36 -6.83 44.87
C PHE A 156 -14.53 -7.47 45.61
N LEU A 157 -14.26 -8.24 46.66
CA LEU A 157 -15.27 -8.54 47.68
C LEU A 157 -14.78 -7.94 48.99
N ALA A 158 -15.61 -7.07 49.55
CA ALA A 158 -15.48 -6.63 50.92
C ALA A 158 -15.49 -7.86 51.84
N ASP A 159 -14.59 -7.92 52.81
CA ASP A 159 -15.00 -7.86 54.21
C ASP A 159 -13.78 -7.85 55.15
N GLU A 160 -14.08 -7.39 56.35
CA GLU A 160 -13.23 -7.27 57.53
C GLU A 160 -12.40 -8.54 57.85
N ASP A 161 -11.38 -8.34 58.69
CA ASP A 161 -10.65 -9.38 59.43
C ASP A 161 -9.41 -10.04 58.78
N ALA A 162 -8.38 -9.21 58.54
CA ALA A 162 -6.98 -9.65 58.52
C ALA A 162 -6.22 -9.24 59.81
N ALA A 163 -6.91 -9.29 60.97
CA ALA A 163 -6.32 -9.06 62.29
C ALA A 163 -6.00 -10.36 63.08
N ALA A 164 -6.20 -11.55 62.49
CA ALA A 164 -5.96 -12.82 63.19
C ALA A 164 -5.12 -13.79 62.35
N MET A 165 -3.81 -13.58 62.27
CA MET A 165 -2.86 -14.68 62.03
C MET A 165 -2.09 -14.96 63.31
N GLY A 166 -2.82 -15.50 64.28
CA GLY A 166 -2.30 -16.28 65.38
C GLY A 166 -3.19 -17.51 65.46
N TRP A 167 -2.67 -18.66 65.02
CA TRP A 167 -3.14 -20.02 65.33
C TRP A 167 -4.64 -20.13 65.66
N VAL A 168 -5.43 -20.37 64.62
CA VAL A 168 -6.76 -20.94 64.76
C VAL A 168 -6.83 -22.03 63.68
N VAL A 169 -6.53 -23.27 64.07
CA VAL A 169 -7.40 -24.38 63.68
C VAL A 169 -8.80 -23.88 64.02
N GLU A 170 -9.74 -23.85 63.08
CA GLU A 170 -11.12 -23.39 63.35
C GLU A 170 -11.53 -23.88 64.74
N ASP A 171 -11.71 -22.96 65.69
CA ASP A 171 -12.01 -23.25 67.10
C ASP A 171 -13.29 -24.10 67.18
N ASP A 172 -14.14 -23.97 66.16
CA ASP A 172 -15.33 -24.79 65.91
C ASP A 172 -15.04 -26.23 65.51
N ALA A 173 -13.99 -26.53 64.74
CA ALA A 173 -13.66 -27.90 64.34
C ALA A 173 -13.01 -28.67 65.51
N GLU A 174 -12.14 -28.03 66.29
CA GLU A 174 -11.60 -28.61 67.52
C GLU A 174 -12.69 -28.72 68.61
N ALA A 175 -13.62 -27.76 68.72
CA ALA A 175 -14.78 -27.85 69.63
C ALA A 175 -15.80 -28.92 69.19
N ARG A 176 -16.12 -29.04 67.89
CA ARG A 176 -17.06 -30.05 67.36
C ARG A 176 -16.48 -31.47 67.44
N VAL A 177 -15.17 -31.63 67.19
CA VAL A 177 -14.46 -32.90 67.42
C VAL A 177 -14.37 -33.21 68.91
N SER A 178 -14.15 -32.20 69.77
CA SER A 178 -14.12 -32.38 71.22
C SER A 178 -15.49 -32.76 71.81
N ASP A 179 -16.61 -32.29 71.25
CA ASP A 179 -17.97 -32.64 71.71
C ASP A 179 -18.39 -34.07 71.31
N VAL A 180 -17.88 -34.60 70.20
CA VAL A 180 -18.04 -36.01 69.79
C VAL A 180 -17.12 -36.94 70.60
N LEU A 181 -16.01 -36.43 71.15
CA LEU A 181 -15.03 -37.21 71.93
C LEU A 181 -15.39 -37.40 73.42
N VAL A 182 -16.57 -36.96 73.90
CA VAL A 182 -16.97 -37.14 75.31
C VAL A 182 -17.65 -38.51 75.53
N GLY A 183 -16.85 -39.57 75.44
CA GLY A 183 -17.20 -40.93 75.83
C GLY A 183 -15.96 -41.68 76.33
N GLU A 184 -16.10 -42.51 77.37
CA GLU A 184 -15.00 -43.21 78.04
C GLU A 184 -14.01 -43.90 77.07
N ALA A 185 -12.72 -43.77 77.38
CA ALA A 185 -11.56 -44.10 76.56
C ALA A 185 -11.34 -45.61 76.29
N ASP A 186 -12.22 -46.23 75.50
CA ASP A 186 -12.02 -47.62 75.03
C ASP A 186 -12.69 -47.90 73.65
N ARG A 187 -12.81 -46.88 72.77
CA ARG A 187 -13.36 -47.06 71.42
C ARG A 187 -12.31 -46.79 70.33
N ASP A 188 -12.07 -47.80 69.50
CA ASP A 188 -11.25 -47.73 68.30
C ASP A 188 -12.07 -47.16 67.12
N GLY A 189 -11.81 -45.91 66.69
CA GLY A 189 -12.34 -45.28 65.47
C GLY A 189 -13.86 -44.96 65.41
N VAL A 190 -14.24 -43.72 65.10
CA VAL A 190 -15.65 -43.30 64.90
C VAL A 190 -15.79 -42.48 63.61
N PHE A 191 -16.88 -42.70 62.87
CA PHE A 191 -17.29 -41.80 61.79
C PHE A 191 -18.23 -40.73 62.33
N ALA A 192 -17.83 -39.46 62.21
CA ALA A 192 -18.63 -38.32 62.61
C ALA A 192 -19.31 -37.68 61.40
N VAL A 193 -20.65 -37.57 61.43
CA VAL A 193 -21.45 -36.91 60.38
C VAL A 193 -21.94 -35.55 60.88
N PHE A 194 -21.69 -34.49 60.10
CA PHE A 194 -21.98 -33.12 60.52
C PHE A 194 -22.44 -32.23 59.35
N PRO A 195 -23.25 -31.18 59.60
CA PRO A 195 -23.64 -30.22 58.59
C PRO A 195 -22.50 -29.21 58.32
N GLY A 196 -22.25 -28.90 57.04
CA GLY A 196 -21.35 -27.86 56.56
C GLY A 196 -22.04 -26.92 55.57
N GLU A 197 -21.35 -25.86 55.12
CA GLU A 197 -21.92 -24.81 54.28
C GLU A 197 -22.43 -25.32 52.91
N SER A 198 -21.81 -26.38 52.38
CA SER A 198 -22.13 -27.03 51.10
C SER A 198 -22.99 -28.29 51.24
N GLY A 199 -23.41 -28.65 52.47
CA GLY A 199 -24.17 -29.87 52.76
C GLY A 199 -23.60 -30.68 53.93
N TRP A 200 -24.09 -31.89 54.14
CA TRP A 200 -23.62 -32.82 55.16
C TRP A 200 -22.31 -33.49 54.73
N HIS A 201 -21.33 -33.55 55.64
CA HIS A 201 -20.02 -34.16 55.42
C HIS A 201 -19.76 -35.21 56.51
N TRP A 202 -18.75 -36.06 56.30
CA TRP A 202 -18.33 -37.04 57.28
C TRP A 202 -16.81 -37.06 57.44
N TRP A 203 -16.34 -37.30 58.67
CA TRP A 203 -14.93 -37.54 59.00
C TRP A 203 -14.75 -38.89 59.70
N PHE A 204 -13.59 -39.52 59.50
CA PHE A 204 -13.15 -40.62 60.36
C PHE A 204 -12.18 -40.11 61.43
N VAL A 205 -12.44 -40.41 62.70
CA VAL A 205 -11.70 -39.91 63.86
C VAL A 205 -11.22 -41.08 64.72
N GLU A 206 -9.92 -41.19 64.97
CA GLU A 206 -9.32 -42.26 65.81
C GLU A 206 -8.48 -41.72 66.97
N GLN A 207 -8.39 -40.40 67.11
CA GLN A 207 -7.71 -39.60 68.16
C GLN A 207 -7.66 -38.12 67.71
N ALA A 208 -7.72 -37.91 66.39
CA ALA A 208 -8.02 -36.68 65.69
C ALA A 208 -8.59 -37.06 64.29
N ALA A 209 -9.09 -36.10 63.51
CA ALA A 209 -9.58 -36.39 62.16
C ALA A 209 -8.46 -36.96 61.27
N VAL A 210 -8.67 -38.20 60.79
CA VAL A 210 -7.72 -38.96 59.95
C VAL A 210 -8.15 -38.94 58.49
N ALA A 211 -9.46 -39.01 58.23
CA ALA A 211 -10.03 -39.03 56.88
C ALA A 211 -11.18 -38.04 56.71
N ASP A 212 -11.34 -37.53 55.50
CA ASP A 212 -12.48 -36.71 55.07
C ASP A 212 -13.15 -37.26 53.82
N GLY A 213 -14.48 -37.16 53.79
CA GLY A 213 -15.28 -37.38 52.61
C GLY A 213 -15.18 -36.19 51.65
N THR A 214 -14.87 -36.47 50.39
CA THR A 214 -14.71 -35.45 49.35
C THR A 214 -16.04 -34.90 48.80
N ARG A 215 -17.17 -35.52 49.18
CA ARG A 215 -18.51 -35.18 48.71
C ARG A 215 -19.38 -34.63 49.84
N ALA A 216 -20.11 -33.56 49.55
CA ALA A 216 -21.18 -33.05 50.39
C ALA A 216 -22.50 -33.72 50.03
N TYR A 217 -23.31 -34.05 51.03
CA TYR A 217 -24.61 -34.70 50.86
C TYR A 217 -25.75 -33.74 51.20
N GLU A 218 -26.87 -33.81 50.49
CA GLU A 218 -27.99 -32.89 50.70
C GLU A 218 -28.66 -33.07 52.06
N SER A 219 -28.62 -34.29 52.62
CA SER A 219 -29.20 -34.61 53.92
C SER A 219 -28.31 -35.53 54.76
N GLN A 220 -28.53 -35.51 56.08
CA GLN A 220 -27.89 -36.42 57.03
C GLN A 220 -28.12 -37.88 56.67
N ALA A 221 -29.34 -38.23 56.25
CA ALA A 221 -29.69 -39.61 55.89
C ALA A 221 -28.95 -40.09 54.64
N ASP A 222 -28.70 -39.20 53.68
CA ASP A 222 -27.91 -39.50 52.49
C ASP A 222 -26.43 -39.68 52.84
N ALA A 223 -25.90 -38.85 53.75
CA ALA A 223 -24.53 -39.00 54.26
C ALA A 223 -24.34 -40.31 55.03
N GLU A 224 -25.28 -40.68 55.89
CA GLU A 224 -25.26 -41.96 56.63
C GLU A 224 -25.40 -43.16 55.68
N THR A 225 -26.23 -43.06 54.64
CA THR A 225 -26.37 -44.12 53.62
C THR A 225 -25.11 -44.26 52.80
N ALA A 226 -24.51 -43.15 52.37
CA ALA A 226 -23.23 -43.16 51.67
C ALA A 226 -22.10 -43.70 52.55
N LEU A 227 -22.17 -43.48 53.86
CA LEU A 227 -21.17 -43.98 54.78
C LEU A 227 -21.16 -45.51 54.87
N GLU A 228 -22.31 -46.18 54.76
CA GLU A 228 -22.38 -47.64 54.70
C GLU A 228 -21.72 -48.17 53.40
N ASP A 229 -21.89 -47.48 52.28
CA ASP A 229 -21.16 -47.76 51.03
C ASP A 229 -19.66 -47.51 51.20
N ILE A 230 -19.26 -46.42 51.87
CA ILE A 230 -17.86 -46.11 52.16
C ILE A 230 -17.23 -47.15 53.08
N LYS A 231 -17.91 -47.61 54.12
CA LYS A 231 -17.44 -48.70 54.99
C LYS A 231 -17.21 -49.97 54.17
N ALA A 232 -18.13 -50.30 53.26
CA ALA A 232 -17.97 -51.43 52.35
C ALA A 232 -16.76 -51.24 51.41
N LYS A 233 -16.56 -50.03 50.87
CA LYS A 233 -15.40 -49.68 50.02
C LYS A 233 -14.09 -49.75 50.79
N VAL A 234 -14.03 -49.24 52.02
CA VAL A 234 -12.85 -49.32 52.91
C VAL A 234 -12.53 -50.78 53.24
N ALA A 235 -13.53 -51.62 53.51
CA ALA A 235 -13.36 -53.05 53.77
C ALA A 235 -12.86 -53.83 52.55
N GLY A 236 -13.36 -53.47 51.36
CA GLY A 236 -12.95 -54.06 50.08
C GLY A 236 -11.66 -53.48 49.51
N ALA A 237 -11.15 -52.37 50.07
CA ALA A 237 -10.06 -51.64 49.46
C ALA A 237 -8.69 -52.28 49.68
N SER A 238 -8.01 -52.49 48.56
CA SER A 238 -6.61 -52.90 48.54
C SER A 238 -5.69 -51.67 48.63
N LEU A 239 -4.49 -51.83 49.19
CA LEU A 239 -3.47 -50.79 49.15
C LEU A 239 -2.74 -50.89 47.80
N LEU A 240 -2.90 -49.89 46.94
CA LEU A 240 -2.24 -49.81 45.66
C LEU A 240 -0.92 -49.04 45.81
N GLU A 241 0.19 -49.77 45.87
CA GLU A 241 1.52 -49.17 45.91
C GLU A 241 2.11 -49.09 44.51
N ILE A 242 2.08 -47.86 43.98
CA ILE A 242 2.75 -47.52 42.73
C ILE A 242 4.22 -47.27 43.09
N ASN A 243 5.10 -48.12 42.56
CA ASN A 243 6.56 -48.01 42.75
C ASN A 243 7.27 -47.59 41.46
N HIS A 244 6.55 -47.60 40.34
CA HIS A 244 6.94 -47.15 39.01
C HIS A 244 5.68 -46.63 38.34
N ALA A 245 5.82 -45.79 37.33
CA ALA A 245 4.66 -45.26 36.62
C ALA A 245 3.69 -46.34 36.12
N ALA A 246 2.43 -45.96 36.03
CA ALA A 246 1.38 -46.88 35.64
C ALA A 246 0.25 -46.19 34.88
N PHE A 247 -0.21 -46.85 33.82
CA PHE A 247 -1.49 -46.58 33.19
C PHE A 247 -2.59 -47.19 34.04
N ARG A 248 -3.54 -46.37 34.47
CA ARG A 248 -4.73 -46.78 35.21
C ARG A 248 -5.91 -46.79 34.27
N LEU A 249 -6.56 -47.93 34.13
CA LEU A 249 -7.81 -48.06 33.38
C LEU A 249 -8.99 -47.97 34.34
N TYR A 250 -9.86 -46.99 34.11
CA TYR A 250 -11.10 -46.82 34.86
C TYR A 250 -12.28 -47.27 34.01
N ARG A 251 -13.25 -47.94 34.65
CA ARG A 251 -14.49 -48.39 34.04
C ARG A 251 -15.64 -47.59 34.63
N GLU A 252 -16.43 -46.96 33.77
CA GLU A 252 -17.62 -46.22 34.20
C GLU A 252 -18.87 -46.85 33.57
N GLU A 253 -19.85 -47.17 34.42
CA GLU A 253 -21.15 -47.67 33.97
C GLU A 253 -22.03 -46.49 33.55
N GLY A 254 -22.34 -46.38 32.25
CA GLY A 254 -23.27 -45.37 31.74
C GLY A 254 -24.73 -45.73 32.01
N GLU A 255 -25.60 -44.73 32.07
CA GLU A 255 -27.05 -44.87 32.28
C GLU A 255 -27.73 -45.81 31.25
N ASP A 256 -27.14 -45.95 30.06
CA ASP A 256 -27.62 -46.75 28.93
C ASP A 256 -26.79 -48.04 28.67
N ARG A 257 -26.60 -48.92 29.66
CA ARG A 257 -26.01 -50.29 29.52
C ARG A 257 -24.65 -50.43 28.79
N GLY A 258 -23.99 -49.35 28.38
CA GLY A 258 -22.67 -49.35 27.77
C GLY A 258 -21.63 -48.87 28.79
N SER A 259 -20.61 -49.69 29.06
CA SER A 259 -19.48 -49.30 29.90
C SER A 259 -18.49 -48.48 29.08
N THR A 260 -18.23 -47.23 29.48
CA THR A 260 -17.15 -46.43 28.89
C THR A 260 -15.85 -46.65 29.66
N ALA A 261 -14.72 -46.43 28.99
CA ALA A 261 -13.41 -46.56 29.60
C ALA A 261 -12.59 -45.28 29.42
N ARG A 262 -11.77 -44.95 30.42
CA ARG A 262 -10.78 -43.87 30.34
C ARG A 262 -9.47 -44.36 30.96
N TRP A 263 -8.36 -43.75 30.57
CA TRP A 263 -7.05 -44.11 31.11
C TRP A 263 -6.31 -42.88 31.62
N THR A 264 -5.57 -43.03 32.71
CA THR A 264 -4.70 -41.98 33.25
C THR A 264 -3.33 -42.56 33.53
N LEU A 265 -2.27 -41.94 33.02
CA LEU A 265 -0.89 -42.27 33.32
C LEU A 265 -0.44 -41.48 34.56
N VAL A 266 0.02 -42.19 35.57
CA VAL A 266 0.60 -41.59 36.77
C VAL A 266 2.05 -42.02 36.95
N ASP A 267 2.85 -41.21 37.62
CA ASP A 267 4.20 -41.58 38.05
C ASP A 267 4.23 -42.35 39.38
N GLU A 268 5.43 -42.57 39.93
CA GLU A 268 5.65 -43.27 41.20
C GLU A 268 5.20 -42.49 42.45
N ASP A 269 5.05 -41.17 42.32
CA ASP A 269 4.61 -40.26 43.37
C ASP A 269 3.10 -39.98 43.29
N GLY A 270 2.42 -40.56 42.30
CA GLY A 270 0.98 -40.46 42.09
C GLY A 270 0.55 -39.20 41.33
N VAL A 271 1.49 -38.47 40.73
CA VAL A 271 1.23 -37.31 39.89
C VAL A 271 0.74 -37.77 38.52
N VAL A 272 -0.31 -37.12 38.02
CA VAL A 272 -0.87 -37.40 36.69
C VAL A 272 0.05 -36.81 35.62
N LEU A 273 0.63 -37.67 34.80
CA LEU A 273 1.49 -37.30 33.69
C LEU A 273 0.72 -37.12 32.38
N ALA A 274 -0.28 -37.97 32.14
CA ALA A 274 -1.09 -37.95 30.93
C ALA A 274 -2.50 -38.51 31.18
N ASP A 275 -3.47 -38.10 30.38
CA ASP A 275 -4.83 -38.64 30.39
C ASP A 275 -5.31 -38.97 28.96
N SER A 276 -6.31 -39.83 28.87
CA SER A 276 -7.11 -40.03 27.68
C SER A 276 -7.81 -38.73 27.25
N ASP A 277 -7.83 -38.44 25.94
CA ASP A 277 -8.61 -37.32 25.39
C ASP A 277 -10.09 -37.69 25.34
N GLY A 278 -10.75 -37.66 26.50
CA GLY A 278 -12.15 -38.04 26.67
C GLY A 278 -12.35 -39.53 26.95
N ARG A 279 -13.55 -40.02 26.65
CA ARG A 279 -13.99 -41.39 26.98
C ARG A 279 -13.95 -42.29 25.75
N TYR A 280 -13.41 -43.50 25.91
CA TYR A 280 -13.51 -44.55 24.90
C TYR A 280 -14.83 -45.30 25.03
N ALA A 281 -15.31 -45.79 23.88
CA ALA A 281 -16.57 -46.53 23.81
C ALA A 281 -16.57 -47.82 24.65
N ASP A 282 -15.40 -48.42 24.87
CA ASP A 282 -15.21 -49.66 25.61
C ASP A 282 -13.76 -49.82 26.09
N ARG A 283 -13.55 -50.83 26.94
CA ARG A 283 -12.24 -51.19 27.53
C ARG A 283 -11.19 -51.54 26.47
N GLU A 284 -11.58 -52.26 25.43
CA GLU A 284 -10.65 -52.77 24.41
C GLU A 284 -10.05 -51.62 23.61
N LYS A 285 -10.85 -50.58 23.34
CA LYS A 285 -10.37 -49.33 22.70
C LYS A 285 -9.43 -48.54 23.59
N ALA A 286 -9.73 -48.41 24.89
CA ALA A 286 -8.83 -47.72 25.83
C ALA A 286 -7.49 -48.47 25.98
N GLU A 287 -7.53 -49.80 26.06
CA GLU A 287 -6.33 -50.65 26.11
C GLU A 287 -5.52 -50.55 24.81
N SER A 288 -6.19 -50.52 23.65
CA SER A 288 -5.54 -50.31 22.34
C SER A 288 -4.85 -48.96 22.25
N ALA A 289 -5.48 -47.89 22.75
CA ALA A 289 -4.89 -46.55 22.82
C ALA A 289 -3.64 -46.51 23.71
N VAL A 290 -3.70 -47.15 24.88
CA VAL A 290 -2.54 -47.28 25.79
C VAL A 290 -1.42 -48.08 25.12
N ASN A 291 -1.74 -49.20 24.46
CA ASN A 291 -0.74 -50.01 23.77
C ASN A 291 -0.06 -49.23 22.63
N LEU A 292 -0.83 -48.47 21.83
CA LEU A 292 -0.29 -47.61 20.78
C LEU A 292 0.68 -46.58 21.35
N LEU A 293 0.30 -45.91 22.45
CA LEU A 293 1.15 -44.93 23.14
C LEU A 293 2.40 -45.58 23.76
N LYS A 294 2.30 -46.77 24.34
CA LYS A 294 3.45 -47.49 24.92
C LYS A 294 4.44 -48.00 23.87
N GLU A 295 3.93 -48.52 22.77
CA GLU A 295 4.75 -49.12 21.71
C GLU A 295 5.42 -48.05 20.86
N HIS A 296 4.69 -46.99 20.49
CA HIS A 296 5.16 -46.00 19.53
C HIS A 296 5.51 -44.65 20.16
N GLY A 297 4.95 -44.30 21.33
CA GLY A 297 5.23 -43.03 21.99
C GLY A 297 6.72 -42.78 22.30
N PRO A 298 7.51 -43.73 22.82
CA PRO A 298 8.93 -43.47 23.10
C PRO A 298 9.75 -43.01 21.88
N GLY A 299 9.38 -43.49 20.68
CA GLY A 299 10.05 -43.15 19.41
C GLY A 299 9.30 -42.16 18.52
N ALA A 300 8.12 -41.71 18.93
CA ALA A 300 7.27 -40.86 18.11
C ALA A 300 7.90 -39.47 17.87
N SER A 301 7.86 -39.02 16.61
CA SER A 301 8.31 -37.69 16.23
C SER A 301 7.49 -36.60 16.92
N LEU A 302 8.10 -35.45 17.19
CA LEU A 302 7.38 -34.24 17.59
C LEU A 302 7.05 -33.47 16.30
N LEU A 303 5.77 -33.33 15.98
CA LEU A 303 5.28 -32.52 14.87
C LEU A 303 5.38 -31.05 15.27
N ASP A 304 6.05 -30.27 14.42
CA ASP A 304 6.10 -28.80 14.54
C ASP A 304 5.28 -28.22 13.39
N VAL A 305 4.08 -27.72 13.70
CA VAL A 305 3.14 -27.18 12.71
C VAL A 305 3.10 -25.65 12.75
N ASP A 306 3.88 -25.01 13.64
CA ASP A 306 3.90 -23.55 13.82
C ASP A 306 4.36 -22.82 12.54
N GLU A 307 5.12 -23.48 11.66
CA GLU A 307 5.57 -22.96 10.36
C GLU A 307 4.70 -23.45 9.18
N GLY A 308 3.54 -24.06 9.46
CA GLY A 308 2.71 -24.79 8.50
C GLY A 308 3.37 -26.08 8.04
N ALA A 309 2.57 -27.01 7.51
CA ALA A 309 3.11 -28.29 7.12
C ALA A 309 2.36 -28.98 5.98
N PHE A 310 3.09 -29.75 5.18
CA PHE A 310 2.51 -30.63 4.18
C PHE A 310 2.23 -32.00 4.80
N GLU A 311 0.96 -32.37 4.84
CA GLU A 311 0.50 -33.70 5.24
C GLU A 311 0.27 -34.56 4.00
N VAL A 312 1.02 -35.65 3.86
CA VAL A 312 0.83 -36.66 2.82
C VAL A 312 0.09 -37.83 3.43
N TYR A 313 -1.08 -38.16 2.90
CA TYR A 313 -1.96 -39.18 3.46
C TYR A 313 -2.50 -40.12 2.38
N GLY A 314 -2.77 -41.36 2.78
CA GLY A 314 -3.39 -42.36 1.93
C GLY A 314 -4.92 -42.18 1.85
N ASP A 315 -5.45 -42.15 0.63
CA ASP A 315 -6.86 -42.12 0.29
C ASP A 315 -7.18 -43.37 -0.55
N GLY A 316 -7.56 -44.47 0.12
CA GLY A 316 -7.78 -45.76 -0.54
C GLY A 316 -6.47 -46.42 -1.02
N SER A 317 -6.33 -46.60 -2.34
CA SER A 317 -5.09 -47.07 -2.98
C SER A 317 -4.13 -45.94 -3.35
N ASP A 318 -4.60 -44.70 -3.28
CA ASP A 318 -3.91 -43.55 -3.84
C ASP A 318 -3.44 -42.64 -2.69
N TRP A 319 -2.53 -41.73 -3.00
CA TRP A 319 -1.93 -40.79 -2.07
C TRP A 319 -2.31 -39.37 -2.44
N ARG A 320 -2.56 -38.53 -1.44
CA ARG A 320 -2.83 -37.10 -1.60
C ARG A 320 -1.98 -36.32 -0.63
N TRP A 321 -1.84 -35.03 -0.90
CA TRP A 321 -1.20 -34.11 0.03
C TRP A 321 -2.06 -32.88 0.27
N ARG A 322 -1.95 -32.31 1.47
CA ARG A 322 -2.57 -31.04 1.84
C ARG A 322 -1.62 -30.18 2.66
N LEU A 323 -1.64 -28.87 2.45
CA LEU A 323 -0.96 -27.88 3.26
C LEU A 323 -1.88 -27.45 4.40
N VAL A 324 -1.42 -27.65 5.63
CA VAL A 324 -2.14 -27.29 6.85
C VAL A 324 -1.44 -26.18 7.62
N ASP A 325 -2.23 -25.32 8.25
CA ASP A 325 -1.76 -24.31 9.21
C ASP A 325 -1.55 -24.90 10.62
N GLU A 326 -1.09 -24.06 11.55
CA GLU A 326 -0.83 -24.43 12.95
C GLU A 326 -2.04 -25.02 13.70
N ASN A 327 -3.25 -24.74 13.23
CA ASN A 327 -4.52 -25.23 13.78
C ASN A 327 -5.06 -26.45 13.03
N ARG A 328 -4.29 -27.01 12.08
CA ARG A 328 -4.73 -28.01 11.09
C ARG A 328 -5.84 -27.54 10.15
N GLY A 329 -6.00 -26.23 9.97
CA GLY A 329 -6.80 -25.67 8.91
C GLY A 329 -6.15 -25.95 7.56
N VAL A 330 -6.89 -26.56 6.62
CA VAL A 330 -6.38 -26.83 5.28
C VAL A 330 -6.37 -25.55 4.47
N LEU A 331 -5.19 -25.15 4.00
CA LEU A 331 -5.02 -23.95 3.18
C LEU A 331 -4.98 -24.31 1.69
N GLY A 332 -4.27 -25.38 1.33
CA GLY A 332 -4.12 -25.80 -0.06
C GLY A 332 -4.01 -27.31 -0.21
N GLU A 333 -4.36 -27.82 -1.38
CA GLU A 333 -4.38 -29.26 -1.67
C GLU A 333 -3.77 -29.57 -3.03
N GLY A 334 -3.28 -30.80 -3.17
CA GLY A 334 -2.88 -31.34 -4.45
C GLY A 334 -4.08 -31.51 -5.40
N PRO A 335 -3.93 -31.18 -6.69
CA PRO A 335 -5.03 -31.20 -7.66
C PRO A 335 -5.49 -32.62 -8.01
N ARG A 336 -4.68 -33.64 -7.70
CA ARG A 336 -4.91 -35.04 -8.05
C ARG A 336 -4.40 -35.98 -6.98
N ALA A 337 -4.85 -37.23 -7.07
CA ALA A 337 -4.28 -38.34 -6.33
C ALA A 337 -3.06 -38.93 -7.08
N TYR A 338 -2.17 -39.57 -6.33
CA TYR A 338 -0.92 -40.17 -6.79
C TYR A 338 -0.96 -41.68 -6.52
N GLU A 339 -0.44 -42.51 -7.42
CA GLU A 339 -0.43 -43.97 -7.21
C GLU A 339 0.52 -44.35 -6.06
N ASP A 340 1.62 -43.62 -5.93
CA ASP A 340 2.67 -43.87 -4.95
C ASP A 340 2.89 -42.66 -4.02
N ARG A 341 3.26 -42.95 -2.77
CA ARG A 341 3.60 -41.94 -1.76
C ARG A 341 4.76 -41.05 -2.22
N ASP A 342 5.79 -41.65 -2.80
CA ASP A 342 6.99 -40.95 -3.28
C ASP A 342 6.66 -39.88 -4.34
N ASP A 343 5.63 -40.13 -5.16
CA ASP A 343 5.15 -39.17 -6.17
C ASP A 343 4.40 -37.99 -5.53
N ALA A 344 3.59 -38.26 -4.50
CA ALA A 344 2.93 -37.21 -3.72
C ALA A 344 3.98 -36.33 -3.01
N GLU A 345 5.02 -36.93 -2.43
CA GLU A 345 6.14 -36.20 -1.82
C GLU A 345 6.99 -35.44 -2.84
N ALA A 346 7.15 -35.97 -4.07
CA ALA A 346 7.79 -35.27 -5.16
C ALA A 346 7.01 -34.01 -5.58
N SER A 347 5.68 -34.11 -5.64
CA SER A 347 4.80 -32.96 -5.88
C SER A 347 4.95 -31.90 -4.78
N VAL A 348 4.94 -32.29 -3.50
CA VAL A 348 5.16 -31.37 -2.37
C VAL A 348 6.51 -30.64 -2.50
N ARG A 349 7.59 -31.35 -2.85
CA ARG A 349 8.91 -30.73 -3.05
C ARG A 349 8.90 -29.67 -4.15
N SER A 350 8.28 -29.99 -5.30
CA SER A 350 8.15 -29.06 -6.43
C SER A 350 7.36 -27.81 -6.03
N ILE A 351 6.28 -27.96 -5.28
CA ILE A 351 5.41 -26.86 -4.87
C ILE A 351 6.07 -25.98 -3.81
N ARG A 352 6.83 -26.57 -2.88
CA ARG A 352 7.58 -25.80 -1.89
C ARG A 352 8.61 -24.87 -2.53
N GLU A 353 9.27 -25.33 -3.60
CA GLU A 353 10.21 -24.51 -4.38
C GLU A 353 9.46 -23.43 -5.17
N ALA A 354 8.42 -23.82 -5.92
CA ALA A 354 7.60 -22.90 -6.70
C ALA A 354 6.97 -21.79 -5.84
N ALA A 355 6.25 -22.15 -4.77
CA ALA A 355 5.50 -21.20 -3.95
C ALA A 355 6.35 -20.05 -3.36
N ARG A 356 7.64 -20.27 -3.11
CA ARG A 356 8.55 -19.22 -2.60
C ARG A 356 8.79 -18.13 -3.64
N GLU A 357 8.98 -18.53 -4.89
CA GLU A 357 9.46 -17.67 -5.98
C GLU A 357 8.31 -17.18 -6.88
N SER A 358 7.16 -17.87 -6.84
CA SER A 358 5.99 -17.56 -7.66
C SER A 358 5.39 -16.17 -7.37
N PRO A 359 5.21 -15.33 -8.41
CA PRO A 359 4.44 -14.10 -8.31
C PRO A 359 2.94 -14.40 -8.19
N VAL A 360 2.17 -13.37 -7.84
CA VAL A 360 0.70 -13.42 -7.85
C VAL A 360 0.21 -12.76 -9.13
N MET A 361 -0.41 -13.55 -10.00
CA MET A 361 -1.26 -13.11 -11.10
C MET A 361 -2.56 -12.57 -10.52
N ASP A 362 -2.61 -11.25 -10.39
CA ASP A 362 -3.76 -10.51 -9.90
C ASP A 362 -4.27 -9.62 -11.03
N VAL A 363 -4.96 -10.24 -11.99
CA VAL A 363 -5.56 -9.53 -13.14
C VAL A 363 -6.99 -9.16 -12.78
N GLU A 364 -7.28 -7.86 -12.67
CA GLU A 364 -8.64 -7.34 -12.41
C GLU A 364 -9.37 -7.00 -13.71
N GLY A 365 -8.65 -6.42 -14.68
CA GLY A 365 -9.16 -6.10 -16.01
C GLY A 365 -8.23 -6.65 -17.09
N VAL A 366 -7.01 -6.11 -17.15
CA VAL A 366 -5.93 -6.62 -18.03
C VAL A 366 -4.61 -6.71 -17.25
N GLY A 367 -3.73 -7.60 -17.68
CA GLY A 367 -2.41 -7.84 -17.10
C GLY A 367 -1.37 -8.11 -18.18
N PHE A 368 -0.12 -7.75 -17.92
CA PHE A 368 1.01 -8.06 -18.79
C PHE A 368 1.72 -9.32 -18.29
N GLU A 369 1.67 -10.38 -19.09
CA GLU A 369 2.48 -11.57 -18.89
C GLU A 369 3.80 -11.44 -19.66
N LEU A 370 4.92 -11.60 -18.97
CA LEU A 370 6.24 -11.64 -19.57
C LEU A 370 6.63 -13.09 -19.83
N ILE A 371 6.95 -13.39 -21.08
CA ILE A 371 7.25 -14.75 -21.55
C ILE A 371 8.69 -14.77 -22.08
N GLU A 372 9.51 -15.66 -21.52
CA GLU A 372 10.84 -15.94 -22.03
C GLU A 372 10.78 -17.11 -23.03
N ALA A 373 11.22 -16.90 -24.26
CA ALA A 373 11.28 -17.90 -25.31
C ALA A 373 12.58 -17.73 -26.12
N ASP A 374 13.31 -18.81 -26.36
CA ASP A 374 14.53 -18.83 -27.18
C ASP A 374 15.58 -17.75 -26.82
N ASP A 375 15.85 -17.56 -25.53
CA ASP A 375 16.75 -16.51 -24.99
C ASP A 375 16.28 -15.05 -25.27
N THR A 376 15.02 -14.87 -25.68
CA THR A 376 14.38 -13.57 -25.88
C THR A 376 13.14 -13.44 -25.00
N TRP A 377 12.68 -12.22 -24.82
CA TRP A 377 11.51 -11.88 -24.03
C TRP A 377 10.45 -11.29 -24.92
N ARG A 378 9.20 -11.67 -24.70
CA ARG A 378 8.02 -11.01 -25.26
C ARG A 378 7.00 -10.80 -24.16
N TRP A 379 5.99 -9.99 -24.43
CA TRP A 379 4.89 -9.83 -23.51
C TRP A 379 3.56 -10.09 -24.21
N GLU A 380 2.61 -10.60 -23.44
CA GLU A 380 1.21 -10.76 -23.84
C GLU A 380 0.34 -9.93 -22.90
N LEU A 381 -0.70 -9.33 -23.45
CA LEU A 381 -1.77 -8.72 -22.67
C LEU A 381 -2.86 -9.76 -22.49
N VAL A 382 -3.13 -10.13 -21.24
CA VAL A 382 -4.16 -11.09 -20.87
C VAL A 382 -5.30 -10.39 -20.12
N ASP A 383 -6.52 -10.89 -20.27
CA ASP A 383 -7.66 -10.41 -19.51
C ASP A 383 -7.82 -11.14 -18.15
N ALA A 384 -8.90 -10.85 -17.42
CA ALA A 384 -9.19 -11.48 -16.12
C ALA A 384 -9.47 -13.00 -16.21
N ASP A 385 -9.92 -13.46 -17.38
CA ASP A 385 -10.18 -14.86 -17.70
C ASP A 385 -8.92 -15.59 -18.21
N ASP A 386 -7.78 -14.88 -18.32
CA ASP A 386 -6.47 -15.37 -18.81
C ASP A 386 -6.53 -15.76 -20.29
N GLU A 387 -7.36 -15.04 -21.05
CA GLU A 387 -7.35 -15.05 -22.49
C GLU A 387 -6.38 -13.97 -22.99
N THR A 388 -5.47 -14.36 -23.88
CA THR A 388 -4.55 -13.42 -24.54
C THR A 388 -5.34 -12.54 -25.51
N ILE A 389 -5.45 -11.25 -25.20
CA ILE A 389 -6.18 -10.27 -26.00
C ILE A 389 -5.26 -9.44 -26.92
N ALA A 390 -3.96 -9.38 -26.63
CA ALA A 390 -2.96 -8.79 -27.52
C ALA A 390 -1.57 -9.37 -27.30
N GLU A 391 -0.75 -9.35 -28.35
CA GLU A 391 0.63 -9.81 -28.34
C GLU A 391 1.58 -8.67 -28.71
N ALA A 392 2.76 -8.64 -28.08
CA ALA A 392 3.83 -7.72 -28.46
C ALA A 392 4.25 -7.93 -29.92
N SER A 393 4.42 -6.84 -30.67
CA SER A 393 4.94 -6.90 -32.05
C SER A 393 6.44 -7.20 -32.12
N ASP A 394 7.18 -6.85 -31.07
CA ASP A 394 8.64 -6.98 -30.99
C ASP A 394 9.08 -8.04 -29.97
N GLU A 395 10.25 -8.62 -30.22
CA GLU A 395 11.00 -9.43 -29.26
C GLU A 395 12.10 -8.59 -28.59
N PHE A 396 12.37 -8.87 -27.33
CA PHE A 396 13.28 -8.10 -26.49
C PHE A 396 14.45 -8.98 -26.02
N GLU A 397 15.66 -8.43 -26.04
CA GLU A 397 16.88 -9.18 -25.67
C GLU A 397 17.02 -9.48 -24.16
N SER A 398 16.20 -8.85 -23.32
CA SER A 398 16.29 -9.01 -21.87
C SER A 398 14.99 -8.68 -21.15
N ARG A 399 14.86 -9.20 -19.93
CA ARG A 399 13.76 -8.88 -19.02
C ARG A 399 13.61 -7.37 -18.76
N ASP A 400 14.72 -6.64 -18.58
CA ASP A 400 14.66 -5.21 -18.35
C ASP A 400 14.13 -4.44 -19.58
N ALA A 401 14.45 -4.93 -20.79
CA ALA A 401 13.98 -4.34 -22.04
C ALA A 401 12.47 -4.55 -22.25
N VAL A 402 11.96 -5.78 -22.05
CA VAL A 402 10.52 -6.07 -22.14
C VAL A 402 9.73 -5.30 -21.08
N GLU A 403 10.23 -5.24 -19.84
CA GLU A 403 9.58 -4.47 -18.76
C GLU A 403 9.57 -2.96 -19.06
N SER A 404 10.60 -2.44 -19.74
CA SER A 404 10.64 -1.04 -20.16
C SER A 404 9.62 -0.72 -21.25
N SER A 405 9.39 -1.66 -22.17
CA SER A 405 8.32 -1.56 -23.17
C SER A 405 6.94 -1.52 -22.50
N VAL A 406 6.66 -2.45 -21.59
CA VAL A 406 5.42 -2.48 -20.81
C VAL A 406 5.22 -1.20 -20.00
N ARG A 407 6.25 -0.71 -19.31
CA ARG A 407 6.15 0.55 -18.53
C ARG A 407 5.83 1.76 -19.41
N ARG A 408 6.33 1.82 -20.65
CA ARG A 408 5.97 2.87 -21.62
C ARG A 408 4.47 2.81 -21.94
N ILE A 409 3.96 1.61 -22.22
CA ILE A 409 2.54 1.40 -22.53
C ILE A 409 1.66 1.77 -21.34
N MET A 410 2.02 1.33 -20.13
CA MET A 410 1.29 1.68 -18.90
C MET A 410 1.28 3.18 -18.63
N ALA A 411 2.39 3.89 -18.86
CA ALA A 411 2.47 5.33 -18.66
C ALA A 411 1.57 6.12 -19.63
N GLY A 412 1.52 5.71 -20.90
CA GLY A 412 0.71 6.37 -21.94
C GLY A 412 -0.77 5.96 -21.96
N ALA A 413 -1.20 5.03 -21.11
CA ALA A 413 -2.56 4.50 -21.13
C ALA A 413 -3.64 5.51 -20.75
N ILE A 414 -3.32 6.52 -19.94
CA ILE A 414 -4.29 7.49 -19.39
C ILE A 414 -4.99 8.27 -20.50
N ASP A 415 -4.26 8.69 -21.52
CA ASP A 415 -4.74 9.57 -22.58
C ASP A 415 -4.59 8.95 -23.98
N MET A 416 -4.60 7.61 -24.07
CA MET A 416 -4.43 6.88 -25.33
C MET A 416 -5.59 7.18 -26.31
N PRO A 417 -5.37 7.91 -27.41
CA PRO A 417 -6.43 8.23 -28.37
C PRO A 417 -6.76 7.01 -29.24
N PHE A 418 -7.97 7.00 -29.81
CA PHE A 418 -8.36 6.05 -30.85
C PHE A 418 -8.13 6.67 -32.22
N LEU A 419 -7.30 6.02 -33.03
CA LEU A 419 -7.03 6.34 -34.42
C LEU A 419 -7.75 5.33 -35.32
N GLU A 420 -8.11 5.74 -36.54
CA GLU A 420 -8.78 4.88 -37.50
C GLU A 420 -7.97 4.89 -38.80
N SER A 421 -7.45 3.72 -39.17
CA SER A 421 -6.69 3.54 -40.39
C SER A 421 -7.57 3.86 -41.59
N GLY A 422 -7.01 4.60 -42.53
CA GLY A 422 -7.70 5.04 -43.74
C GLY A 422 -8.67 6.22 -43.56
N SER A 423 -8.73 6.78 -42.34
CA SER A 423 -9.47 8.02 -42.06
C SER A 423 -8.50 9.19 -41.89
N PRO A 424 -8.60 10.26 -42.71
CA PRO A 424 -7.73 11.40 -42.57
C PRO A 424 -7.87 12.11 -41.22
N ALA A 425 -6.73 12.45 -40.62
CA ALA A 425 -6.70 13.05 -39.29
C ALA A 425 -5.49 13.97 -39.06
N TYR A 426 -5.70 15.03 -38.29
CA TYR A 426 -4.63 15.76 -37.63
C TYR A 426 -4.22 15.06 -36.35
N GLU A 427 -2.92 14.85 -36.19
CA GLU A 427 -2.31 14.33 -34.98
C GLU A 427 -1.41 15.40 -34.38
N ILE A 428 -1.67 15.75 -33.13
CA ILE A 428 -0.90 16.72 -32.36
C ILE A 428 0.05 15.95 -31.47
N VAL A 429 1.35 16.07 -31.74
CA VAL A 429 2.42 15.27 -31.15
C VAL A 429 3.43 16.17 -30.43
N GLU A 430 3.94 15.73 -29.30
CA GLU A 430 5.07 16.40 -28.64
C GLU A 430 6.39 15.92 -29.24
N GLY A 431 7.29 16.85 -29.58
CA GLY A 431 8.62 16.53 -30.10
C GLY A 431 9.62 16.21 -29.00
N ASP A 432 10.64 15.41 -29.33
CA ASP A 432 11.65 14.92 -28.37
C ASP A 432 12.47 16.05 -27.69
N GLU A 433 12.66 17.18 -28.36
CA GLU A 433 13.36 18.36 -27.81
C GLU A 433 12.43 19.30 -27.03
N GLY A 434 11.18 18.89 -26.82
CA GLY A 434 10.10 19.69 -26.26
C GLY A 434 9.36 20.52 -27.32
N GLY A 435 8.10 20.81 -27.03
CA GLY A 435 7.22 21.58 -27.91
C GLY A 435 6.41 20.71 -28.86
N TRP A 436 5.24 21.20 -29.23
CA TRP A 436 4.19 20.46 -29.91
C TRP A 436 4.19 20.76 -31.40
N ARG A 437 3.95 19.75 -32.23
CA ARG A 437 3.72 19.90 -33.67
C ARG A 437 2.43 19.20 -34.03
N TRP A 438 1.85 19.59 -35.15
CA TRP A 438 0.77 18.80 -35.73
C TRP A 438 1.25 18.20 -37.05
N ARG A 439 0.75 17.00 -37.35
CA ARG A 439 0.89 16.36 -38.65
C ARG A 439 -0.49 15.98 -39.18
N LEU A 440 -0.67 16.03 -40.49
CA LEU A 440 -1.90 15.59 -41.17
C LEU A 440 -1.62 14.28 -41.86
N VAL A 441 -2.45 13.29 -41.56
CA VAL A 441 -2.44 11.96 -42.13
C VAL A 441 -3.59 11.84 -43.11
N ASP A 442 -3.34 11.26 -44.28
CA ASP A 442 -4.35 11.00 -45.30
C ASP A 442 -5.08 9.65 -45.13
N GLY A 443 -5.87 9.27 -46.12
CA GLY A 443 -6.61 8.00 -46.13
C GLY A 443 -5.78 6.77 -46.51
N ASP A 444 -4.49 6.94 -46.79
CA ASP A 444 -3.54 5.84 -46.99
C ASP A 444 -2.61 5.67 -45.76
N ASP A 445 -2.94 6.34 -44.64
CA ASP A 445 -2.16 6.39 -43.40
C ASP A 445 -0.78 7.09 -43.53
N GLU A 446 -0.57 7.86 -44.60
CA GLU A 446 0.66 8.59 -44.88
C GLU A 446 0.61 10.03 -44.34
N VAL A 447 1.74 10.50 -43.79
CA VAL A 447 1.86 11.87 -43.30
C VAL A 447 2.11 12.83 -44.47
N VAL A 448 1.07 13.57 -44.87
CA VAL A 448 1.13 14.45 -46.05
C VAL A 448 1.48 15.89 -45.72
N ALA A 449 1.21 16.35 -44.49
CA ALA A 449 1.49 17.72 -44.08
C ALA A 449 1.95 17.81 -42.63
N ARG A 450 2.65 18.90 -42.30
CA ARG A 450 3.04 19.22 -40.92
C ARG A 450 3.04 20.72 -40.64
N SER A 451 3.08 21.07 -39.36
CA SER A 451 3.33 22.43 -38.91
C SER A 451 4.74 22.89 -39.28
N GLU A 452 4.87 24.19 -39.54
CA GLU A 452 6.15 24.84 -39.88
C GLU A 452 7.19 24.72 -38.75
N GLY A 453 6.73 24.81 -37.50
CA GLY A 453 7.57 24.74 -36.31
C GLY A 453 6.84 24.13 -35.13
N ALA A 454 7.58 23.94 -34.03
CA ALA A 454 7.01 23.57 -32.75
C ALA A 454 6.31 24.76 -32.10
N VAL A 455 5.19 24.50 -31.44
CA VAL A 455 4.44 25.45 -30.63
C VAL A 455 4.57 25.07 -29.15
N PRO A 456 4.42 26.02 -28.20
CA PRO A 456 4.79 25.77 -26.81
C PRO A 456 3.81 24.85 -26.05
N SER A 457 2.62 24.58 -26.59
CA SER A 457 1.61 23.75 -25.91
C SER A 457 0.70 23.01 -26.89
N GLU A 458 0.11 21.92 -26.43
CA GLU A 458 -0.93 21.17 -27.14
C GLU A 458 -2.09 22.10 -27.59
N GLU A 459 -2.55 22.98 -26.69
CA GLU A 459 -3.62 23.96 -27.00
C GLU A 459 -3.23 24.90 -28.13
N SER A 460 -1.95 25.33 -28.18
CA SER A 460 -1.43 26.11 -29.30
C SER A 460 -1.46 25.30 -30.59
N GLY A 461 -1.13 24.00 -30.52
CA GLY A 461 -1.20 23.08 -31.66
C GLY A 461 -2.63 22.96 -32.20
N ARG A 462 -3.60 22.73 -31.30
CA ARG A 462 -5.04 22.67 -31.62
C ARG A 462 -5.54 23.97 -32.22
N SER A 463 -5.09 25.12 -31.70
CA SER A 463 -5.44 26.44 -32.23
C SER A 463 -4.93 26.63 -33.66
N VAL A 464 -3.69 26.22 -33.95
CA VAL A 464 -3.14 26.26 -35.32
C VAL A 464 -3.95 25.36 -36.25
N VAL A 465 -4.25 24.11 -35.85
CA VAL A 465 -5.10 23.20 -36.64
C VAL A 465 -6.48 23.80 -36.88
N GLY A 466 -7.09 24.43 -35.89
CA GLY A 466 -8.36 25.14 -36.03
C GLY A 466 -8.30 26.26 -37.08
N ARG A 467 -7.20 27.02 -37.12
CA ARG A 467 -6.98 28.02 -38.18
C ARG A 467 -6.83 27.37 -39.55
N VAL A 468 -6.05 26.30 -39.67
CA VAL A 468 -5.89 25.55 -40.93
C VAL A 468 -7.24 25.05 -41.43
N LYS A 469 -8.01 24.33 -40.61
CA LYS A 469 -9.34 23.82 -40.97
C LYS A 469 -10.30 24.93 -41.41
N GLY A 470 -10.20 26.11 -40.80
CA GLY A 470 -11.04 27.27 -41.13
C GLY A 470 -10.74 27.93 -42.47
N VAL A 471 -9.58 27.66 -43.08
CA VAL A 471 -9.14 28.34 -44.31
C VAL A 471 -8.77 27.39 -45.46
N VAL A 472 -8.54 26.11 -45.19
CA VAL A 472 -7.94 25.17 -46.16
C VAL A 472 -8.90 24.72 -47.27
N ALA A 473 -10.21 24.62 -46.99
CA ALA A 473 -11.20 24.09 -47.95
C ALA A 473 -11.31 24.91 -49.24
N ASP A 474 -11.16 26.24 -49.13
CA ASP A 474 -11.32 27.18 -50.23
C ASP A 474 -9.96 27.75 -50.71
N ALA A 475 -8.85 27.22 -50.21
CA ALA A 475 -7.52 27.75 -50.50
C ALA A 475 -7.09 27.40 -51.93
N PRO A 476 -6.91 28.37 -52.84
CA PRO A 476 -6.45 28.08 -54.20
C PRO A 476 -4.99 27.65 -54.19
N VAL A 477 -4.63 26.77 -55.13
CA VAL A 477 -3.23 26.41 -55.38
C VAL A 477 -2.63 27.36 -56.43
N VAL A 478 -1.54 28.02 -56.06
CA VAL A 478 -0.86 29.04 -56.86
C VAL A 478 0.65 28.80 -56.90
N GLU A 479 1.28 29.32 -57.93
CA GLU A 479 2.73 29.38 -58.10
C GLU A 479 3.14 30.86 -58.03
N LEU A 480 4.33 31.13 -57.53
CA LEU A 480 4.88 32.48 -57.48
C LEU A 480 6.27 32.44 -58.14
N ASP A 481 6.37 33.04 -59.32
CA ASP A 481 7.57 32.91 -60.17
C ASP A 481 8.71 33.86 -59.76
N ASP A 482 8.38 35.04 -59.20
CA ASP A 482 9.36 36.05 -58.78
C ASP A 482 8.86 36.78 -57.51
N ALA A 483 8.14 37.90 -57.66
CA ALA A 483 7.56 38.66 -56.56
C ALA A 483 6.11 39.06 -56.85
N GLU A 484 5.33 39.22 -55.77
CA GLU A 484 3.91 39.60 -55.86
C GLU A 484 3.54 40.60 -54.77
N TYR A 485 2.69 41.56 -55.11
CA TYR A 485 1.98 42.38 -54.15
C TYR A 485 0.77 41.63 -53.61
N GLU A 486 0.76 41.37 -52.32
CA GLU A 486 -0.37 40.81 -51.60
C GLU A 486 -1.15 41.91 -50.91
N ILE A 487 -2.42 42.08 -51.28
CA ILE A 487 -3.37 42.97 -50.63
C ILE A 487 -4.16 42.14 -49.63
N TYR A 488 -3.95 42.39 -48.34
CA TYR A 488 -4.47 41.56 -47.25
C TYR A 488 -5.23 42.40 -46.21
N PRO A 489 -6.20 41.81 -45.48
CA PRO A 489 -6.88 42.48 -44.40
C PRO A 489 -5.98 42.59 -43.15
N GLU A 490 -5.87 43.79 -42.58
CA GLU A 490 -5.19 44.09 -41.32
C GLU A 490 -6.18 44.77 -40.36
N GLY A 491 -6.82 43.97 -39.50
CA GLY A 491 -7.93 44.42 -38.67
C GLY A 491 -9.18 44.75 -39.50
N ASP A 492 -9.72 45.96 -39.34
CA ASP A 492 -10.87 46.47 -40.11
C ASP A 492 -10.45 47.24 -41.39
N GLN A 493 -9.15 47.21 -41.74
CA GLN A 493 -8.58 47.94 -42.88
C GLN A 493 -7.80 46.97 -43.77
N TRP A 494 -7.31 47.48 -44.89
CA TRP A 494 -6.44 46.75 -45.81
C TRP A 494 -5.02 47.29 -45.75
N ALA A 495 -4.08 46.40 -46.01
CA ALA A 495 -2.66 46.69 -46.14
C ALA A 495 -2.14 45.94 -47.38
N TRP A 496 -0.93 46.30 -47.82
CA TRP A 496 -0.25 45.57 -48.87
C TRP A 496 1.17 45.23 -48.47
N ARG A 497 1.69 44.12 -49.00
CA ARG A 497 3.10 43.72 -48.89
C ARG A 497 3.62 43.18 -50.22
N LEU A 498 4.88 43.45 -50.53
CA LEU A 498 5.60 42.84 -51.65
C LEU A 498 6.38 41.64 -51.13
N VAL A 499 6.10 40.45 -51.63
CA VAL A 499 6.72 39.19 -51.19
C VAL A 499 7.44 38.50 -52.35
N THR A 500 8.60 37.92 -52.08
CA THR A 500 9.36 37.09 -53.03
C THR A 500 8.84 35.65 -53.08
N GLU A 501 9.34 34.85 -54.03
CA GLU A 501 9.10 33.40 -54.11
C GLU A 501 9.38 32.72 -52.78
N ASP A 502 10.47 33.08 -52.10
CA ASP A 502 10.85 32.50 -50.80
C ASP A 502 9.99 32.99 -49.62
N ARG A 503 9.08 33.95 -49.86
CA ARG A 503 8.25 34.67 -48.87
C ARG A 503 9.00 35.66 -48.02
N GLU A 504 10.14 36.14 -48.49
CA GLU A 504 10.74 37.33 -47.92
C GLU A 504 9.84 38.52 -48.24
N THR A 505 9.40 39.25 -47.22
CA THR A 505 8.72 40.52 -47.44
C THR A 505 9.79 41.54 -47.78
N VAL A 506 9.70 42.13 -48.98
CA VAL A 506 10.62 43.16 -49.45
C VAL A 506 10.16 44.53 -48.97
N ALA A 507 8.86 44.81 -49.08
CA ALA A 507 8.27 46.10 -48.71
C ALA A 507 6.84 45.92 -48.20
N ARG A 508 6.35 46.89 -47.43
CA ARG A 508 4.95 46.92 -46.99
C ARG A 508 4.41 48.35 -46.90
N SER A 509 3.09 48.47 -46.93
CA SER A 509 2.41 49.73 -46.64
C SER A 509 2.79 50.24 -45.25
N PRO A 510 2.98 51.56 -45.06
CA PRO A 510 3.25 52.12 -43.74
C PRO A 510 2.09 51.87 -42.78
N ALA A 511 2.38 51.71 -41.49
CA ALA A 511 1.35 51.48 -40.47
C ALA A 511 0.33 52.62 -40.34
N SER A 512 0.66 53.82 -40.84
CA SER A 512 -0.24 54.97 -40.91
C SER A 512 -1.19 54.93 -42.11
N ALA A 513 -0.86 54.19 -43.18
CA ALA A 513 -1.75 54.02 -44.31
C ALA A 513 -2.83 53.01 -43.95
N THR A 514 -4.06 53.50 -43.81
CA THR A 514 -5.25 52.68 -43.54
C THR A 514 -6.13 52.74 -44.78
N PHE A 515 -6.17 51.64 -45.53
CA PHE A 515 -6.97 51.54 -46.74
C PHE A 515 -8.36 50.99 -46.41
N GLU A 516 -9.42 51.74 -46.75
CA GLU A 516 -10.80 51.35 -46.45
C GLU A 516 -11.21 50.06 -47.19
N GLY A 517 -10.67 49.86 -48.39
CA GLY A 517 -10.91 48.68 -49.20
C GLY A 517 -9.68 48.13 -49.93
N PRO A 518 -9.80 46.93 -50.50
CA PRO A 518 -8.72 46.30 -51.28
C PRO A 518 -8.40 47.05 -52.57
N ASP A 519 -9.36 47.81 -53.11
CA ASP A 519 -9.16 48.62 -54.31
C ASP A 519 -8.33 49.87 -54.01
N ASP A 520 -8.46 50.46 -52.81
CA ASP A 520 -7.64 51.59 -52.36
C ASP A 520 -6.20 51.15 -52.11
N ALA A 521 -6.01 50.01 -51.45
CA ALA A 521 -4.69 49.40 -51.28
C ALA A 521 -4.02 49.08 -52.64
N ARG A 522 -4.82 48.64 -53.63
CA ARG A 522 -4.32 48.43 -54.99
C ARG A 522 -3.90 49.73 -55.66
N ALA A 523 -4.69 50.80 -55.52
CA ALA A 523 -4.34 52.10 -56.07
C ALA A 523 -3.02 52.63 -55.48
N ALA A 524 -2.78 52.40 -54.18
CA ALA A 524 -1.51 52.75 -53.53
C ALA A 524 -0.33 51.93 -54.08
N VAL A 525 -0.53 50.65 -54.42
CA VAL A 525 0.49 49.84 -55.10
C VAL A 525 0.80 50.39 -56.49
N GLU A 526 -0.21 50.77 -57.27
CA GLU A 526 0.02 51.38 -58.59
C GLU A 526 0.77 52.71 -58.49
N GLN A 527 0.41 53.57 -57.53
CA GLN A 527 1.15 54.80 -57.24
C GLN A 527 2.61 54.51 -56.90
N LEU A 528 2.86 53.53 -56.03
CA LEU A 528 4.22 53.14 -55.67
C LEU A 528 5.03 52.65 -56.89
N ARG A 529 4.42 51.87 -57.79
CA ARG A 529 5.08 51.41 -59.02
C ARG A 529 5.52 52.56 -59.92
N GLU A 530 4.68 53.57 -60.07
CA GLU A 530 5.00 54.75 -60.87
C GLU A 530 6.14 55.57 -60.21
N GLU A 531 6.08 55.73 -58.89
CA GLU A 531 7.03 56.55 -58.15
C GLU A 531 8.41 55.88 -58.02
N ILE A 532 8.48 54.57 -57.76
CA ILE A 532 9.75 53.84 -57.58
C ILE A 532 10.62 53.85 -58.84
N GLU A 533 10.04 53.94 -60.05
CA GLU A 533 10.80 54.04 -61.31
C GLU A 533 11.62 55.34 -61.42
N THR A 534 11.17 56.40 -60.73
CA THR A 534 11.80 57.73 -60.77
C THR A 534 12.41 58.13 -59.44
N ALA A 535 12.40 57.22 -58.46
CA ALA A 535 12.81 57.53 -57.11
C ALA A 535 14.32 57.75 -56.99
N ASP A 536 14.70 58.91 -56.44
CA ASP A 536 16.09 59.21 -56.11
C ASP A 536 16.46 58.56 -54.76
N ARG A 537 17.72 58.12 -54.61
CA ARG A 537 18.20 57.58 -53.32
C ARG A 537 18.73 58.70 -52.44
N ILE A 538 18.28 58.72 -51.19
CA ILE A 538 18.67 59.73 -50.19
C ILE A 538 19.13 59.01 -48.93
N GLU A 539 20.29 59.40 -48.41
CA GLU A 539 20.89 58.83 -47.21
C GLU A 539 21.05 59.92 -46.15
N PHE A 540 20.72 59.57 -44.90
CA PHE A 540 20.77 60.50 -43.77
C PHE A 540 21.97 60.22 -42.86
N ASP A 541 23.07 60.93 -43.09
CA ASP A 541 24.22 60.93 -42.16
C ASP A 541 24.10 62.02 -41.07
N SER A 542 23.17 62.95 -41.27
CA SER A 542 22.88 64.08 -40.37
C SER A 542 21.46 64.62 -40.62
N ALA A 543 20.97 65.54 -39.80
CA ALA A 543 19.68 66.17 -40.02
C ALA A 543 19.61 66.85 -41.40
N ALA A 544 18.47 66.82 -42.08
CA ALA A 544 18.30 67.41 -43.41
C ALA A 544 16.99 68.21 -43.51
N PHE A 545 17.06 69.39 -44.13
CA PHE A 545 15.88 70.13 -44.55
C PHE A 545 15.42 69.59 -45.90
N HIS A 546 14.23 69.02 -45.94
CA HIS A 546 13.56 68.57 -47.15
C HIS A 546 12.64 69.68 -47.62
N LEU A 547 12.85 70.17 -48.84
CA LEU A 547 12.00 71.12 -49.51
C LEU A 547 11.25 70.39 -50.63
N TYR A 548 9.93 70.44 -50.61
CA TYR A 548 9.07 69.66 -51.51
C TYR A 548 7.81 70.43 -51.92
N GLU A 549 7.19 70.02 -53.03
CA GLU A 549 5.94 70.58 -53.55
C GLU A 549 4.78 69.65 -53.15
N ALA A 550 3.75 70.19 -52.49
CA ALA A 550 2.53 69.47 -52.16
C ALA A 550 1.63 69.30 -53.38
N ASP A 551 0.67 68.38 -53.28
CA ASP A 551 -0.23 67.99 -54.39
C ASP A 551 -1.05 69.16 -54.98
N ASP A 552 -1.29 70.21 -54.20
CA ASP A 552 -2.00 71.42 -54.61
C ASP A 552 -1.10 72.51 -55.25
N GLY A 553 0.20 72.20 -55.41
CA GLY A 553 1.19 73.05 -56.06
C GLY A 553 1.87 74.07 -55.12
N GLY A 554 1.58 74.00 -53.82
CA GLY A 554 2.31 74.77 -52.82
C GLY A 554 3.61 74.10 -52.39
N TRP A 555 4.48 74.87 -51.75
CA TRP A 555 5.79 74.42 -51.31
C TRP A 555 5.84 74.32 -49.79
N ASN A 556 6.33 73.18 -49.30
CA ASN A 556 6.51 72.89 -47.89
C ASN A 556 7.97 72.53 -47.60
N TRP A 557 8.35 72.64 -46.33
CA TRP A 557 9.62 72.11 -45.87
C TRP A 557 9.45 71.30 -44.59
N ARG A 558 10.25 70.27 -44.42
CA ARG A 558 10.38 69.51 -43.16
C ARG A 558 11.85 69.37 -42.78
N LEU A 559 12.16 69.51 -41.50
CA LEU A 559 13.46 69.15 -40.93
C LEU A 559 13.36 67.70 -40.44
N VAL A 560 14.12 66.82 -41.09
CA VAL A 560 14.25 65.41 -40.74
C VAL A 560 15.56 65.25 -39.95
N ASP A 561 15.57 64.54 -38.83
CA ASP A 561 16.81 64.20 -38.13
C ASP A 561 17.55 63.04 -38.82
N ALA A 562 18.78 62.74 -38.38
CA ALA A 562 19.56 61.61 -38.88
C ALA A 562 18.83 60.26 -38.68
N ASP A 563 17.94 60.18 -37.69
CA ASP A 563 17.13 59.00 -37.40
C ASP A 563 15.86 58.87 -38.27
N GLY A 564 15.70 59.74 -39.27
CA GLY A 564 14.56 59.76 -40.17
C GLY A 564 13.28 60.38 -39.59
N SER A 565 13.28 60.83 -38.33
CA SER A 565 12.13 61.46 -37.68
C SER A 565 11.94 62.92 -38.13
N VAL A 566 10.69 63.36 -38.28
CA VAL A 566 10.37 64.75 -38.59
C VAL A 566 10.40 65.57 -37.30
N VAL A 567 11.41 66.44 -37.17
CA VAL A 567 11.63 67.31 -36.00
C VAL A 567 10.76 68.56 -36.06
N SER A 568 10.57 69.10 -37.26
CA SER A 568 9.79 70.31 -37.51
C SER A 568 9.30 70.34 -38.95
N ASP A 569 8.15 70.94 -39.20
CA ASP A 569 7.65 71.25 -40.55
C ASP A 569 7.46 72.77 -40.72
N SER A 570 7.06 73.18 -41.92
CA SER A 570 6.76 74.57 -42.28
C SER A 570 5.56 75.15 -41.52
N GLY A 571 4.72 74.30 -40.90
CA GLY A 571 3.48 74.63 -40.19
C GLY A 571 2.38 75.24 -41.07
N GLN A 572 2.70 75.61 -42.30
CA GLN A 572 1.83 76.17 -43.32
C GLN A 572 2.48 76.00 -44.69
N GLU A 573 1.63 75.97 -45.71
CA GLU A 573 2.02 75.89 -47.12
C GLU A 573 2.48 77.25 -47.64
N HIS A 574 3.45 77.25 -48.56
CA HIS A 574 3.98 78.45 -49.18
C HIS A 574 3.65 78.50 -50.67
N ALA A 575 3.29 79.68 -51.18
CA ALA A 575 2.88 79.84 -52.58
C ALA A 575 4.03 79.68 -53.61
N SER A 576 5.29 79.60 -53.16
CA SER A 576 6.44 79.38 -54.04
C SER A 576 7.60 78.72 -53.31
N ARG A 577 8.46 78.05 -54.09
CA ARG A 577 9.73 77.47 -53.64
C ARG A 577 10.60 78.49 -52.90
N GLU A 578 10.71 79.71 -53.42
CA GLU A 578 11.54 80.77 -52.82
C GLU A 578 10.99 81.19 -51.45
N ASP A 579 9.67 81.24 -51.29
CA ASP A 579 9.01 81.58 -50.02
C ASP A 579 9.23 80.48 -48.96
N ALA A 580 9.09 79.21 -49.35
CA ALA A 580 9.38 78.07 -48.47
C ALA A 580 10.87 78.03 -48.08
N ALA A 581 11.78 78.23 -49.04
CA ALA A 581 13.21 78.29 -48.78
C ALA A 581 13.62 79.48 -47.88
N ALA A 582 12.95 80.62 -48.02
CA ALA A 582 13.16 81.78 -47.15
C ALA A 582 12.67 81.53 -45.72
N ALA A 583 11.51 80.89 -45.56
CA ALA A 583 10.99 80.49 -44.24
C ALA A 583 11.94 79.49 -43.55
N MET A 584 12.35 78.45 -44.28
CA MET A 584 13.32 77.45 -43.84
C MET A 584 14.70 78.05 -43.51
N SER A 585 15.17 79.07 -44.26
CA SER A 585 16.46 79.74 -44.03
C SER A 585 16.59 80.36 -42.63
N THR A 586 15.47 80.66 -41.97
CA THR A 586 15.47 81.11 -40.57
C THR A 586 15.81 79.95 -39.62
N MET A 587 15.24 78.76 -39.88
CA MET A 587 15.53 77.56 -39.10
C MET A 587 16.93 77.00 -39.40
N LYS A 588 17.39 77.08 -40.66
CA LYS A 588 18.73 76.67 -41.08
C LYS A 588 19.85 77.41 -40.34
N GLN A 589 19.63 78.68 -39.96
CA GLN A 589 20.58 79.43 -39.13
C GLN A 589 20.78 78.83 -37.73
N HIS A 590 19.78 78.11 -37.22
CA HIS A 590 19.83 77.43 -35.92
C HIS A 590 20.31 75.98 -36.03
N ALA A 591 20.25 75.37 -37.22
CA ALA A 591 20.78 74.03 -37.53
C ALA A 591 21.70 74.09 -38.76
N PRO A 592 22.90 74.70 -38.65
CA PRO A 592 23.79 74.95 -39.79
C PRO A 592 24.44 73.68 -40.35
N GLU A 593 24.52 72.62 -39.54
CA GLU A 593 25.07 71.32 -39.92
C GLU A 593 24.06 70.45 -40.65
N ALA A 594 22.77 70.83 -40.64
CA ALA A 594 21.80 70.09 -41.41
C ALA A 594 22.12 70.21 -42.91
N ASP A 595 21.78 69.22 -43.71
CA ASP A 595 21.85 69.29 -45.17
C ASP A 595 20.58 69.93 -45.76
N LEU A 596 20.63 70.31 -47.04
CA LEU A 596 19.46 70.79 -47.79
C LEU A 596 19.22 69.84 -48.94
N VAL A 597 18.08 69.17 -48.91
CA VAL A 597 17.64 68.20 -49.90
C VAL A 597 16.37 68.74 -50.53
N GLU A 598 16.37 68.85 -51.85
CA GLU A 598 15.17 69.20 -52.60
C GLU A 598 14.59 67.92 -53.19
N ILE A 599 13.34 67.63 -52.84
CA ILE A 599 12.61 66.46 -53.33
C ILE A 599 11.78 66.95 -54.52
N GLY A 600 12.22 66.60 -55.74
CA GLY A 600 11.54 66.93 -56.98
C GLY A 600 10.80 65.75 -57.64
N SER A 601 10.95 64.57 -57.06
CA SER A 601 10.34 63.28 -57.43
C SER A 601 10.32 62.41 -56.17
N ALA A 602 9.78 61.19 -56.25
CA ALA A 602 9.90 60.25 -55.14
C ALA A 602 11.35 60.06 -54.67
N ALA A 603 11.49 59.71 -53.41
CA ALA A 603 12.76 59.48 -52.75
C ALA A 603 12.75 58.18 -51.94
N LEU A 604 13.73 57.33 -52.19
CA LEU A 604 14.02 56.16 -51.38
C LEU A 604 15.04 56.56 -50.29
N GLU A 605 14.52 56.80 -49.11
CA GLU A 605 15.20 57.37 -47.96
C GLU A 605 15.77 56.27 -47.04
N LEU A 606 17.08 56.27 -46.76
CA LEU A 606 17.80 55.34 -45.87
C LEU A 606 18.28 56.07 -44.61
N TYR A 607 17.90 55.57 -43.43
CA TYR A 607 18.23 56.18 -42.13
C TYR A 607 18.54 55.14 -41.04
N GLU A 608 19.26 55.55 -40.00
CA GLU A 608 19.59 54.72 -38.82
C GLU A 608 18.76 55.16 -37.61
N ALA A 609 17.89 54.28 -37.09
CA ALA A 609 17.12 54.51 -35.88
C ALA A 609 17.46 53.45 -34.82
N GLU A 610 17.71 53.85 -33.57
CA GLU A 610 18.06 52.94 -32.47
C GLU A 610 19.28 52.03 -32.72
N SER A 611 20.21 52.44 -33.59
CA SER A 611 21.37 51.65 -34.07
C SER A 611 21.04 50.55 -35.08
N GLU A 612 19.87 50.65 -35.72
CA GLU A 612 19.40 49.73 -36.75
C GLU A 612 19.00 50.52 -38.00
N TRP A 613 19.24 49.94 -39.17
CA TRP A 613 18.98 50.59 -40.45
C TRP A 613 17.56 50.33 -40.93
N HIS A 614 16.95 51.37 -41.49
CA HIS A 614 15.60 51.39 -42.02
C HIS A 614 15.56 52.15 -43.34
N TRP A 615 14.59 51.83 -44.19
CA TRP A 615 14.32 52.61 -45.38
C TRP A 615 12.83 52.89 -45.54
N ARG A 616 12.50 54.00 -46.20
CA ARG A 616 11.14 54.32 -46.63
C ARG A 616 11.13 54.91 -48.03
N LEU A 617 10.07 54.63 -48.79
CA LEU A 617 9.80 55.32 -50.06
C LEU A 617 8.82 56.45 -49.77
N VAL A 618 9.21 57.66 -50.14
CA VAL A 618 8.40 58.87 -50.01
C VAL A 618 8.10 59.38 -51.41
N ASP A 619 6.88 59.82 -51.67
CA ASP A 619 6.54 60.47 -52.94
C ASP A 619 7.09 61.92 -53.00
N ALA A 620 6.81 62.63 -54.10
CA ALA A 620 7.21 64.02 -54.25
C ALA A 620 6.49 64.98 -53.28
N SER A 621 5.31 64.59 -52.77
CA SER A 621 4.50 65.36 -51.81
C SER A 621 4.98 65.23 -50.37
N GLY A 622 5.88 64.28 -50.09
CA GLY A 622 6.39 63.97 -48.76
C GLY A 622 5.61 62.86 -48.03
N GLU A 623 4.60 62.26 -48.66
CA GLU A 623 3.85 61.10 -48.14
C GLU A 623 4.68 59.81 -48.26
N THR A 624 4.66 58.99 -47.21
CA THR A 624 5.34 57.68 -47.25
C THR A 624 4.46 56.66 -47.97
N LEU A 625 4.96 56.10 -49.07
CA LEU A 625 4.27 55.07 -49.84
C LEU A 625 4.61 53.66 -49.36
N ALA A 626 5.87 53.42 -48.97
CA ALA A 626 6.33 52.13 -48.47
C ALA A 626 7.38 52.24 -47.38
N THR A 627 7.49 51.19 -46.58
CA THR A 627 8.46 51.08 -45.50
C THR A 627 9.14 49.72 -45.50
N SER A 628 10.36 49.69 -44.94
CA SER A 628 11.07 48.45 -44.66
C SER A 628 10.24 47.54 -43.73
N PRO A 629 10.11 46.25 -44.03
CA PRO A 629 9.31 45.32 -43.22
C PRO A 629 9.97 44.95 -41.89
N GLY A 630 11.28 45.12 -41.79
CA GLY A 630 12.07 44.85 -40.59
C GLY A 630 13.15 45.89 -40.35
N ARG A 631 14.05 45.53 -39.44
CA ARG A 631 15.25 46.27 -39.05
C ARG A 631 16.45 45.58 -39.69
N TYR A 632 17.42 46.37 -40.17
CA TYR A 632 18.64 45.83 -40.76
C TYR A 632 19.85 46.13 -39.89
N ASP A 633 20.70 45.14 -39.69
CA ASP A 633 21.91 45.28 -38.85
C ASP A 633 23.01 46.13 -39.51
N SER A 634 22.90 46.38 -40.83
CA SER A 634 23.87 47.15 -41.59
C SER A 634 23.22 47.96 -42.71
N ASP A 635 23.90 49.05 -43.09
CA ASP A 635 23.53 49.88 -44.23
C ASP A 635 23.58 49.09 -45.55
N GLU A 636 24.54 48.18 -45.70
CA GLU A 636 24.69 47.29 -46.87
C GLU A 636 23.43 46.43 -47.05
N THR A 637 22.97 45.74 -46.00
CA THR A 637 21.75 44.92 -46.06
C THR A 637 20.50 45.75 -46.33
N ALA A 638 20.40 46.95 -45.75
CA ALA A 638 19.28 47.85 -46.03
C ALA A 638 19.29 48.33 -47.49
N ARG A 639 20.47 48.62 -48.06
CA ARG A 639 20.63 48.97 -49.47
C ARG A 639 20.33 47.80 -50.40
N GLU A 640 20.70 46.58 -50.03
CA GLU A 640 20.32 45.36 -50.77
C GLU A 640 18.80 45.19 -50.80
N ALA A 641 18.10 45.45 -49.69
CA ALA A 641 16.64 45.43 -49.64
C ALA A 641 16.00 46.55 -50.50
N MET A 642 16.60 47.74 -50.50
CA MET A 642 16.20 48.84 -51.41
C MET A 642 16.41 48.47 -52.88
N ASP A 643 17.54 47.86 -53.22
CA ASP A 643 17.84 47.34 -54.56
C ASP A 643 16.81 46.28 -54.98
N ALA A 644 16.47 45.36 -54.07
CA ALA A 644 15.43 44.35 -54.29
C ALA A 644 14.07 45.00 -54.56
N LEU A 645 13.68 46.04 -53.79
CA LEU A 645 12.45 46.78 -54.05
C LEU A 645 12.46 47.42 -55.45
N SER A 646 13.51 48.16 -55.79
CA SER A 646 13.63 48.84 -57.09
C SER A 646 13.58 47.85 -58.26
N LEU A 647 14.08 46.63 -58.08
CA LEU A 647 14.08 45.59 -59.09
C LEU A 647 12.72 44.88 -59.22
N LEU A 648 12.10 44.54 -58.08
CA LEU A 648 10.93 43.67 -58.03
C LEU A 648 9.60 44.44 -58.15
N ALA A 649 9.51 45.64 -57.59
CA ALA A 649 8.27 46.42 -57.55
C ALA A 649 7.63 46.66 -58.93
N PRO A 650 8.37 47.04 -59.99
CA PRO A 650 7.73 47.40 -61.27
C PRO A 650 7.07 46.21 -61.98
N GLU A 651 7.63 45.00 -61.84
CA GLU A 651 7.19 43.80 -62.57
C GLU A 651 6.30 42.86 -61.74
N ALA A 652 6.27 43.01 -60.41
CA ALA A 652 5.49 42.13 -59.53
C ALA A 652 3.98 42.21 -59.81
N GLU A 653 3.29 41.07 -59.89
CA GLU A 653 1.83 41.03 -60.04
C GLU A 653 1.12 41.47 -58.74
N THR A 654 -0.20 41.73 -58.78
CA THR A 654 -0.98 42.07 -57.58
C THR A 654 -2.09 41.05 -57.34
N ARG A 655 -2.09 40.46 -56.15
CA ARG A 655 -3.09 39.50 -55.69
C ARG A 655 -3.85 40.03 -54.47
N ARG A 656 -5.15 39.75 -54.45
CA ARG A 656 -5.97 39.89 -53.25
C ARG A 656 -5.84 38.62 -52.41
N MET A 657 -5.46 38.79 -51.14
CA MET A 657 -5.19 37.72 -50.20
C MET A 657 -6.07 37.88 -48.95
N ASP A 658 -7.36 37.68 -49.13
CA ASP A 658 -8.38 37.67 -48.06
C ASP A 658 -8.81 36.26 -47.64
N ALA A 659 -8.23 35.25 -48.27
CA ALA A 659 -8.29 33.84 -47.89
C ALA A 659 -6.88 33.24 -47.92
N ALA A 660 -6.72 32.08 -47.28
CA ALA A 660 -5.47 31.33 -47.37
C ALA A 660 -5.26 30.80 -48.79
N LEU A 661 -4.02 30.48 -49.14
CA LEU A 661 -3.66 29.86 -50.42
C LEU A 661 -2.56 28.82 -50.24
N PHE A 662 -2.52 27.83 -51.11
CA PHE A 662 -1.39 26.93 -51.24
C PHE A 662 -0.40 27.50 -52.25
N GLN A 663 0.82 27.81 -51.81
CA GLN A 663 1.91 28.17 -52.71
C GLN A 663 2.75 26.93 -53.01
N VAL A 664 2.88 26.60 -54.29
CA VAL A 664 3.83 25.62 -54.81
C VAL A 664 5.13 26.34 -55.16
N TYR A 665 6.26 25.80 -54.71
CA TYR A 665 7.59 26.42 -54.87
C TYR A 665 8.69 25.35 -54.98
N VAL A 666 9.89 25.75 -55.40
CA VAL A 666 11.06 24.85 -55.41
C VAL A 666 11.83 24.98 -54.10
N GLY A 667 11.94 23.89 -53.34
CA GLY A 667 12.63 23.89 -52.06
C GLY A 667 14.15 24.10 -52.18
N GLU A 668 14.71 24.85 -51.23
CA GLU A 668 16.16 25.03 -51.05
C GLU A 668 16.79 23.78 -50.41
N GLY A 669 17.27 22.85 -51.24
CA GLY A 669 17.96 21.65 -50.78
C GLY A 669 18.98 21.14 -51.79
N GLU A 670 19.78 20.13 -51.41
CA GLU A 670 20.81 19.54 -52.29
C GLU A 670 20.22 19.03 -53.63
N ARG A 671 18.93 18.68 -53.63
CA ARG A 671 18.14 18.36 -54.82
C ARG A 671 16.94 19.30 -54.87
N ARG A 672 16.84 20.08 -55.96
CA ARG A 672 15.65 20.89 -56.28
C ARG A 672 14.43 19.97 -56.37
N GLN A 673 13.54 20.09 -55.39
CA GLN A 673 12.29 19.35 -55.32
C GLN A 673 11.15 20.35 -55.19
N TRP A 674 10.00 20.01 -55.75
CA TRP A 674 8.80 20.83 -55.63
C TRP A 674 8.17 20.59 -54.26
N CYS A 675 7.79 21.65 -53.57
CA CYS A 675 7.09 21.58 -52.29
C CYS A 675 5.85 22.45 -52.37
N TRP A 676 4.95 22.28 -51.40
CA TRP A 676 3.86 23.22 -51.21
C TRP A 676 3.84 23.72 -49.76
N ARG A 677 3.31 24.93 -49.57
CA ARG A 677 3.05 25.51 -48.26
C ARG A 677 1.70 26.23 -48.24
N LEU A 678 0.98 26.12 -47.13
CA LEU A 678 -0.27 26.84 -46.91
C LEU A 678 0.04 28.18 -46.24
N ILE A 679 -0.32 29.27 -46.88
CA ILE A 679 -0.11 30.63 -46.41
C ILE A 679 -1.42 31.21 -45.89
N HIS A 680 -1.41 31.70 -44.66
CA HIS A 680 -2.52 32.45 -44.06
C HIS A 680 -2.52 33.91 -44.56
N PRO A 681 -3.67 34.63 -44.61
CA PRO A 681 -3.71 36.04 -45.06
C PRO A 681 -2.70 37.00 -44.39
N ASP A 682 -2.33 36.75 -43.12
CA ASP A 682 -1.28 37.52 -42.43
C ASP A 682 0.15 37.28 -42.96
N GLY A 683 0.31 36.37 -43.92
CA GLY A 683 1.56 36.04 -44.59
C GLY A 683 2.34 34.90 -43.94
N SER A 684 1.87 34.40 -42.79
CA SER A 684 2.51 33.28 -42.11
C SER A 684 2.28 31.96 -42.84
N THR A 685 3.31 31.13 -42.89
CA THR A 685 3.19 29.74 -43.33
C THR A 685 2.63 28.91 -42.17
N ILE A 686 1.45 28.32 -42.35
CA ILE A 686 0.79 27.54 -41.29
C ILE A 686 0.91 26.03 -41.50
N ALA A 687 1.15 25.57 -42.74
CA ALA A 687 1.40 24.17 -43.08
C ALA A 687 2.41 24.04 -44.22
N ARG A 688 3.12 22.90 -44.28
CA ARG A 688 3.98 22.51 -45.40
C ARG A 688 3.87 21.03 -45.74
N SER A 689 4.23 20.67 -46.97
CA SER A 689 4.45 19.28 -47.36
C SER A 689 5.59 18.64 -46.55
N LEU A 690 5.46 17.36 -46.22
CA LEU A 690 6.52 16.63 -45.49
C LEU A 690 7.75 16.38 -46.38
N GLY A 691 7.50 15.94 -47.62
CA GLY A 691 8.50 15.64 -48.62
C GLY A 691 8.44 16.59 -49.82
N GLY A 692 9.49 16.51 -50.65
CA GLY A 692 9.54 17.16 -51.94
C GLY A 692 9.08 16.22 -53.06
N PHE A 693 8.39 16.79 -54.04
CA PHE A 693 7.86 16.14 -55.23
C PHE A 693 8.83 16.27 -56.40
N THR A 694 8.76 15.33 -57.34
CA THR A 694 9.64 15.28 -58.52
C THR A 694 9.35 16.39 -59.53
N ASP A 695 8.10 16.83 -59.57
CA ASP A 695 7.59 17.80 -60.51
C ASP A 695 6.47 18.62 -59.88
N ARG A 696 6.21 19.77 -60.50
CA ARG A 696 5.21 20.74 -60.06
C ARG A 696 3.80 20.16 -60.06
N GLU A 697 3.44 19.38 -61.09
CA GLU A 697 2.10 18.81 -61.22
C GLU A 697 1.78 17.89 -60.04
N SER A 698 2.76 17.10 -59.59
CA SER A 698 2.65 16.26 -58.40
C SER A 698 2.50 17.09 -57.11
N ALA A 699 3.24 18.19 -56.95
CA ALA A 699 3.10 19.07 -55.80
C ALA A 699 1.74 19.80 -55.78
N THR A 700 1.26 20.24 -56.95
CA THR A 700 -0.08 20.84 -57.11
C THR A 700 -1.17 19.82 -56.76
N ALA A 701 -1.10 18.61 -57.32
CA ALA A 701 -2.07 17.55 -57.04
C ALA A 701 -2.09 17.17 -55.56
N ALA A 702 -0.93 17.14 -54.89
CA ALA A 702 -0.85 16.90 -53.46
C ALA A 702 -1.50 18.03 -52.64
N ALA A 703 -1.29 19.30 -53.01
CA ALA A 703 -1.93 20.42 -52.35
C ALA A 703 -3.46 20.41 -52.54
N GLU A 704 -3.94 20.12 -53.75
CA GLU A 704 -5.37 19.96 -54.06
C GLU A 704 -5.98 18.81 -53.26
N SER A 705 -5.30 17.66 -53.22
CA SER A 705 -5.75 16.50 -52.42
C SER A 705 -5.85 16.82 -50.94
N VAL A 706 -4.88 17.55 -50.37
CA VAL A 706 -4.95 18.00 -48.98
C VAL A 706 -6.13 18.94 -48.77
N ALA A 707 -6.37 19.89 -49.68
CA ALA A 707 -7.51 20.81 -49.59
C ALA A 707 -8.87 20.10 -49.49
N ASP A 708 -9.02 18.96 -50.20
CA ASP A 708 -10.27 18.20 -50.27
C ASP A 708 -10.72 17.59 -48.92
N PHE A 709 -9.78 17.20 -48.05
CA PHE A 709 -10.11 16.51 -46.79
C PHE A 709 -9.63 17.22 -45.52
N ALA A 710 -8.63 18.11 -45.62
CA ALA A 710 -8.00 18.74 -44.46
C ALA A 710 -8.98 19.56 -43.61
N ALA A 711 -10.06 20.10 -44.19
CA ALA A 711 -11.05 20.84 -43.44
C ALA A 711 -11.89 19.94 -42.51
N ASP A 712 -12.16 18.70 -42.93
CA ASP A 712 -13.05 17.77 -42.23
C ASP A 712 -12.31 16.72 -41.39
N ALA A 713 -11.01 16.52 -41.62
CA ALA A 713 -10.16 15.57 -40.89
C ALA A 713 -10.29 15.66 -39.37
N ALA A 714 -10.37 14.52 -38.69
CA ALA A 714 -10.47 14.47 -37.22
C ALA A 714 -9.23 15.08 -36.56
N VAL A 715 -9.31 15.45 -35.28
CA VAL A 715 -8.16 15.99 -34.53
C VAL A 715 -7.92 15.14 -33.30
N HIS A 716 -6.74 14.54 -33.23
CA HIS A 716 -6.29 13.69 -32.13
C HIS A 716 -5.01 14.28 -31.52
N THR A 717 -4.84 14.08 -30.22
CA THR A 717 -3.58 14.34 -29.52
C THR A 717 -2.94 12.99 -29.24
N VAL A 718 -1.72 12.78 -29.71
CA VAL A 718 -0.95 11.55 -29.52
C VAL A 718 0.33 11.92 -28.78
N GLU A 719 0.43 11.56 -27.49
CA GLU A 719 1.62 11.84 -26.69
C GLU A 719 2.70 10.79 -26.95
N ASP A 720 2.50 9.59 -26.42
CA ASP A 720 3.46 8.49 -26.53
C ASP A 720 2.92 7.30 -27.35
N ILE A 721 1.64 6.98 -27.19
CA ILE A 721 0.99 5.79 -27.76
C ILE A 721 -0.46 6.08 -28.13
N ALA A 722 -1.00 5.31 -29.05
CA ALA A 722 -2.40 5.34 -29.48
C ALA A 722 -2.92 3.93 -29.75
N ILE A 723 -4.25 3.75 -29.75
CA ILE A 723 -4.88 2.53 -30.30
C ILE A 723 -5.35 2.83 -31.71
N ARG A 724 -4.83 2.12 -32.71
CA ARG A 724 -5.27 2.24 -34.10
C ARG A 724 -6.23 1.09 -34.42
N PHE A 725 -7.36 1.43 -35.05
CA PHE A 725 -8.28 0.46 -35.64
C PHE A 725 -8.00 0.30 -37.12
N SER A 726 -8.04 -0.93 -37.61
CA SER A 726 -7.92 -1.25 -39.02
C SER A 726 -9.08 -2.14 -39.45
N VAL A 727 -9.43 -2.06 -40.74
CA VAL A 727 -10.45 -2.93 -41.35
C VAL A 727 -9.73 -3.95 -42.24
N THR A 728 -10.00 -5.23 -42.00
CA THR A 728 -9.47 -6.36 -42.77
C THR A 728 -10.61 -7.15 -43.41
N GLU A 729 -10.29 -7.99 -44.42
CA GLU A 729 -11.26 -8.94 -44.97
C GLU A 729 -11.34 -10.18 -44.08
N GLY A 730 -12.42 -10.30 -43.30
CA GLY A 730 -12.75 -11.47 -42.49
C GLY A 730 -13.61 -12.50 -43.25
N GLU A 731 -13.90 -13.63 -42.60
CA GLU A 731 -14.65 -14.74 -43.22
C GLU A 731 -16.11 -14.38 -43.60
N GLU A 732 -16.73 -13.45 -42.86
CA GLU A 732 -18.12 -13.02 -43.06
C GLU A 732 -18.26 -11.61 -43.68
N GLY A 733 -17.16 -10.96 -44.06
CA GLY A 733 -17.14 -9.60 -44.60
C GLY A 733 -16.06 -8.72 -43.97
N GLU A 734 -16.36 -7.45 -43.74
CA GLU A 734 -15.46 -6.52 -43.05
C GLU A 734 -15.24 -6.97 -41.60
N ALA A 735 -13.98 -7.17 -41.22
CA ALA A 735 -13.55 -7.44 -39.85
C ALA A 735 -12.74 -6.25 -39.34
N TRP A 736 -12.88 -5.97 -38.05
CA TRP A 736 -12.19 -4.88 -37.37
C TRP A 736 -11.11 -5.45 -36.46
N GLU A 737 -9.90 -4.94 -36.59
CA GLU A 737 -8.76 -5.27 -35.76
C GLU A 737 -8.28 -4.02 -35.02
N TRP A 738 -7.45 -4.22 -33.99
CA TRP A 738 -6.86 -3.13 -33.25
C TRP A 738 -5.40 -3.43 -32.92
N GLU A 739 -4.62 -2.38 -32.78
CA GLU A 739 -3.23 -2.45 -32.37
C GLU A 739 -2.87 -1.23 -31.52
N ILE A 740 -1.93 -1.40 -30.60
CA ILE A 740 -1.28 -0.31 -29.90
C ILE A 740 -0.11 0.14 -30.76
N VAL A 741 -0.07 1.41 -31.11
CA VAL A 741 1.01 2.01 -31.89
C VAL A 741 1.73 3.06 -31.07
N ASP A 742 2.99 3.31 -31.40
CA ASP A 742 3.75 4.42 -30.85
C ASP A 742 3.40 5.76 -31.55
N ARG A 743 4.10 6.83 -31.16
CA ARG A 743 3.92 8.15 -31.78
C ARG A 743 4.25 8.22 -33.27
N GLU A 744 5.05 7.32 -33.82
CA GLU A 744 5.37 7.25 -35.24
C GLU A 744 4.47 6.26 -36.01
N ARG A 745 3.44 5.73 -35.35
CA ARG A 745 2.52 4.71 -35.88
C ARG A 745 3.20 3.35 -36.09
N GLU A 746 4.31 3.09 -35.42
CA GLU A 746 4.92 1.76 -35.38
C GLU A 746 4.14 0.86 -34.40
N PRO A 747 3.74 -0.36 -34.81
CA PRO A 747 2.93 -1.24 -33.96
C PRO A 747 3.76 -1.77 -32.80
N LEU A 748 3.32 -1.50 -31.57
CA LEU A 748 3.87 -2.04 -30.33
C LEU A 748 3.21 -3.36 -29.94
N ALA A 749 1.92 -3.51 -30.24
CA ALA A 749 1.18 -4.74 -30.04
C ALA A 749 -0.05 -4.85 -30.93
N VAL A 750 -0.44 -6.08 -31.23
CA VAL A 750 -1.58 -6.40 -32.10
C VAL A 750 -2.61 -7.21 -31.32
N GLY A 751 -3.88 -6.85 -31.45
CA GLY A 751 -4.99 -7.61 -30.88
C GLY A 751 -5.13 -8.98 -31.52
N THR A 752 -5.45 -10.00 -30.74
CA THR A 752 -5.56 -11.39 -31.19
C THR A 752 -6.91 -11.73 -31.83
N GLU A 753 -7.95 -10.96 -31.52
CA GLU A 753 -9.33 -11.18 -31.97
C GLU A 753 -9.74 -10.21 -33.09
N GLN A 754 -10.55 -10.71 -34.04
CA GLN A 754 -11.24 -9.93 -35.06
C GLN A 754 -12.69 -9.64 -34.66
N PHE A 755 -13.13 -8.39 -34.83
CA PHE A 755 -14.45 -7.94 -34.42
C PHE A 755 -15.38 -7.65 -35.60
N PRO A 756 -16.69 -7.91 -35.50
CA PRO A 756 -17.63 -7.71 -36.61
C PRO A 756 -18.03 -6.25 -36.84
N SER A 757 -17.62 -5.33 -35.97
CA SER A 757 -17.99 -3.92 -36.06
C SER A 757 -17.04 -3.00 -35.30
N ARG A 758 -17.01 -1.73 -35.73
CA ARG A 758 -16.30 -0.64 -35.05
C ARG A 758 -16.66 -0.52 -33.56
N ASP A 759 -17.93 -0.69 -33.21
CA ASP A 759 -18.39 -0.58 -31.81
C ASP A 759 -17.90 -1.75 -30.95
N ALA A 760 -17.78 -2.95 -31.53
CA ALA A 760 -17.26 -4.14 -30.86
C ALA A 760 -15.76 -3.99 -30.56
N VAL A 761 -14.94 -3.67 -31.57
CA VAL A 761 -13.50 -3.43 -31.37
C VAL A 761 -13.25 -2.27 -30.39
N ALA A 762 -14.04 -1.20 -30.48
CA ALA A 762 -13.93 -0.07 -29.58
C ALA A 762 -14.31 -0.41 -28.13
N THR A 763 -15.08 -1.48 -27.89
CA THR A 763 -15.40 -1.94 -26.53
C THR A 763 -14.18 -2.60 -25.89
N THR A 764 -13.52 -3.51 -26.62
CA THR A 764 -12.27 -4.15 -26.19
C THR A 764 -11.15 -3.13 -26.01
N ALA A 765 -10.98 -2.22 -26.97
CA ALA A 765 -9.96 -1.18 -26.89
C ALA A 765 -10.15 -0.21 -25.70
N ARG A 766 -11.40 0.08 -25.30
CA ARG A 766 -11.69 0.84 -24.06
C ARG A 766 -11.32 0.05 -22.82
N LEU A 767 -11.63 -1.25 -22.77
CA LEU A 767 -11.21 -2.12 -21.67
C LEU A 767 -9.69 -2.07 -21.50
N VAL A 768 -8.93 -2.19 -22.61
CA VAL A 768 -7.48 -2.10 -22.62
C VAL A 768 -7.02 -0.73 -22.10
N ARG A 769 -7.44 0.37 -22.72
CA ARG A 769 -7.05 1.73 -22.30
C ARG A 769 -7.32 2.00 -20.82
N ASP A 770 -8.53 1.66 -20.36
CA ASP A 770 -9.00 2.03 -19.02
C ASP A 770 -8.33 1.19 -17.90
N ASN A 771 -7.78 0.00 -18.22
CA ASN A 771 -7.16 -0.89 -17.24
C ASN A 771 -5.62 -0.99 -17.35
N THR A 772 -5.04 -0.65 -18.49
CA THR A 772 -3.59 -0.81 -18.76
C THR A 772 -2.72 0.00 -17.80
N GLY A 773 -3.13 1.21 -17.42
CA GLY A 773 -2.33 2.07 -16.52
C GLY A 773 -2.14 1.49 -15.11
N GLY A 774 -3.04 0.60 -14.67
CA GLY A 774 -2.98 -0.09 -13.38
C GLY A 774 -2.76 -1.60 -13.49
N ALA A 775 -2.46 -2.10 -14.69
CA ALA A 775 -2.32 -3.53 -14.96
C ALA A 775 -1.20 -4.16 -14.13
N SER A 776 -1.40 -5.43 -13.71
CA SER A 776 -0.34 -6.20 -13.08
C SER A 776 0.67 -6.68 -14.12
N VAL A 777 1.95 -6.66 -13.77
CA VAL A 777 3.04 -7.21 -14.61
C VAL A 777 3.62 -8.42 -13.90
N PHE A 778 3.61 -9.58 -14.55
CA PHE A 778 4.04 -10.84 -13.96
C PHE A 778 4.69 -11.77 -14.99
N ALA A 779 5.40 -12.79 -14.53
CA ALA A 779 5.94 -13.87 -15.35
C ALA A 779 5.56 -15.19 -14.69
N VAL A 780 5.10 -16.17 -15.46
CA VAL A 780 4.81 -17.51 -14.93
C VAL A 780 6.08 -18.35 -15.07
N ASP A 781 7.00 -18.23 -14.11
CA ASP A 781 8.26 -18.99 -14.09
C ASP A 781 8.73 -19.30 -12.66
N PRO A 782 8.86 -20.57 -12.25
CA PRO A 782 8.31 -21.76 -12.93
C PRO A 782 6.80 -21.89 -12.72
N ALA A 783 6.19 -21.04 -11.89
CA ALA A 783 4.76 -21.07 -11.59
C ALA A 783 4.28 -19.70 -11.08
N ALA A 784 2.98 -19.45 -11.13
CA ALA A 784 2.36 -18.25 -10.58
C ALA A 784 1.07 -18.58 -9.83
N PHE A 785 0.77 -17.80 -8.79
CA PHE A 785 -0.51 -17.90 -8.08
C PHE A 785 -1.55 -17.05 -8.79
N ARG A 786 -2.67 -17.66 -9.19
CA ARG A 786 -3.81 -16.99 -9.81
C ARG A 786 -4.98 -16.91 -8.84
N LEU A 787 -5.64 -15.75 -8.80
CA LEU A 787 -6.97 -15.61 -8.20
C LEU A 787 -8.02 -15.73 -9.30
N GLU A 788 -8.98 -16.62 -9.10
CA GLU A 788 -10.04 -16.89 -10.09
C GLU A 788 -11.42 -16.92 -9.42
N THR A 789 -12.42 -16.66 -10.25
CA THR A 789 -13.83 -16.81 -9.88
C THR A 789 -14.25 -18.25 -10.14
N VAL A 790 -14.89 -18.86 -9.14
CA VAL A 790 -15.52 -20.17 -9.20
C VAL A 790 -16.99 -19.97 -8.91
N THR A 791 -17.84 -20.25 -9.91
CA THR A 791 -19.29 -20.25 -9.71
C THR A 791 -19.70 -21.52 -8.99
N ASP A 792 -20.35 -21.38 -7.84
CA ASP A 792 -20.92 -22.52 -7.11
C ASP A 792 -22.16 -23.03 -7.86
N GLU A 793 -22.14 -24.30 -8.28
CA GLU A 793 -23.20 -24.94 -9.07
C GLU A 793 -24.55 -24.98 -8.34
N ASP A 794 -24.56 -25.00 -7.00
CA ASP A 794 -25.77 -25.11 -6.19
C ASP A 794 -26.40 -23.75 -5.87
N SER A 795 -25.57 -22.72 -5.63
CA SER A 795 -26.03 -21.38 -5.24
C SER A 795 -26.08 -20.39 -6.41
N GLY A 796 -25.35 -20.66 -7.50
CA GLY A 796 -25.20 -19.75 -8.64
C GLY A 796 -24.47 -18.45 -8.29
N THR A 797 -23.84 -18.36 -7.12
CA THR A 797 -23.07 -17.20 -6.69
C THR A 797 -21.60 -17.42 -6.99
N ASP A 798 -20.96 -16.35 -7.46
CA ASP A 798 -19.53 -16.32 -7.70
C ASP A 798 -18.76 -16.26 -6.38
N ALA A 799 -17.80 -17.16 -6.23
CA ALA A 799 -16.85 -17.19 -5.13
C ALA A 799 -15.43 -17.13 -5.68
N TRP A 800 -14.46 -16.76 -4.85
CA TRP A 800 -13.07 -16.59 -5.20
C TRP A 800 -12.22 -17.72 -4.61
N ARG A 801 -11.29 -18.23 -5.40
CA ARG A 801 -10.30 -19.22 -4.98
C ARG A 801 -8.96 -18.90 -5.61
N TRP A 802 -7.87 -19.34 -4.97
CA TRP A 802 -6.54 -19.30 -5.57
C TRP A 802 -6.13 -20.65 -6.18
N ARG A 803 -5.36 -20.60 -7.27
CA ARG A 803 -4.65 -21.74 -7.86
C ARG A 803 -3.17 -21.40 -8.02
N LEU A 804 -2.29 -22.39 -7.87
CA LEU A 804 -0.91 -22.30 -8.35
C LEU A 804 -0.86 -22.99 -9.71
N VAL A 805 -0.42 -22.29 -10.74
CA VAL A 805 -0.34 -22.81 -12.11
C VAL A 805 1.08 -22.73 -12.65
N ASP A 806 1.44 -23.67 -13.52
CA ASP A 806 2.70 -23.65 -14.28
C ASP A 806 2.52 -22.82 -15.59
N PRO A 807 3.57 -22.67 -16.43
CA PRO A 807 3.50 -21.85 -17.65
C PRO A 807 2.47 -22.39 -18.66
N ASP A 808 2.25 -23.71 -18.67
CA ASP A 808 1.25 -24.40 -19.50
C ASP A 808 -0.17 -24.32 -18.90
N ARG A 809 -0.37 -23.52 -17.84
CA ARG A 809 -1.62 -23.38 -17.07
C ARG A 809 -2.09 -24.66 -16.39
N ALA A 810 -1.22 -25.66 -16.23
CA ALA A 810 -1.56 -26.84 -15.45
C ALA A 810 -1.60 -26.48 -13.96
N THR A 811 -2.68 -26.90 -13.28
CA THR A 811 -2.82 -26.65 -11.84
C THR A 811 -1.83 -27.52 -11.08
N LEU A 812 -1.01 -26.88 -10.24
CA LEU A 812 -0.07 -27.51 -9.32
C LEU A 812 -0.62 -27.62 -7.89
N ALA A 813 -1.40 -26.62 -7.46
CA ALA A 813 -2.07 -26.60 -6.16
C ALA A 813 -3.37 -25.77 -6.23
N VAL A 814 -4.33 -26.10 -5.37
CA VAL A 814 -5.62 -25.40 -5.27
C VAL A 814 -5.89 -25.00 -3.82
N GLY A 815 -6.45 -23.80 -3.63
CA GLY A 815 -6.95 -23.38 -2.32
C GLY A 815 -8.14 -24.24 -1.87
N ALA A 816 -8.06 -24.81 -0.67
CA ALA A 816 -9.09 -25.72 -0.17
C ALA A 816 -10.45 -25.02 0.00
N ARG A 817 -10.43 -23.71 0.28
CA ARG A 817 -11.61 -22.89 0.55
C ARG A 817 -11.95 -22.00 -0.65
N THR A 818 -13.24 -21.67 -0.76
CA THR A 818 -13.74 -20.57 -1.59
C THR A 818 -14.12 -19.41 -0.68
N HIS A 819 -14.08 -18.20 -1.22
CA HIS A 819 -14.30 -16.96 -0.46
C HIS A 819 -15.30 -16.06 -1.17
N GLU A 820 -16.11 -15.31 -0.42
CA GLU A 820 -17.11 -14.42 -1.03
C GLU A 820 -16.48 -13.21 -1.76
N SER A 821 -15.22 -12.89 -1.47
CA SER A 821 -14.53 -11.74 -2.04
C SER A 821 -13.10 -12.06 -2.47
N ARG A 822 -12.61 -11.34 -3.48
CA ARG A 822 -11.23 -11.42 -3.97
C ARG A 822 -10.21 -11.09 -2.88
N GLU A 823 -10.49 -10.10 -2.04
CA GLU A 823 -9.60 -9.70 -0.94
C GLU A 823 -9.45 -10.82 0.10
N SER A 824 -10.55 -11.49 0.46
CA SER A 824 -10.51 -12.64 1.36
C SER A 824 -9.71 -13.81 0.77
N ALA A 825 -9.89 -14.12 -0.52
CA ALA A 825 -9.08 -15.12 -1.21
C ALA A 825 -7.59 -14.74 -1.27
N ARG A 826 -7.27 -13.45 -1.43
CA ARG A 826 -5.88 -12.94 -1.40
C ARG A 826 -5.23 -13.10 -0.04
N VAL A 827 -5.97 -12.89 1.05
CA VAL A 827 -5.46 -13.12 2.42
C VAL A 827 -5.14 -14.60 2.63
N ASP A 828 -6.04 -15.49 2.22
CA ASP A 828 -5.85 -16.93 2.29
C ASP A 828 -4.64 -17.40 1.45
N LEU A 829 -4.52 -16.87 0.22
CA LEU A 829 -3.37 -17.09 -0.65
C LEU A 829 -2.05 -16.60 -0.01
N SER A 830 -2.06 -15.42 0.59
CA SER A 830 -0.86 -14.86 1.24
C SER A 830 -0.39 -15.76 2.39
N ARG A 831 -1.33 -16.29 3.17
CA ARG A 831 -1.05 -17.26 4.24
C ARG A 831 -0.52 -18.58 3.67
N ALA A 832 -1.16 -19.12 2.64
CA ALA A 832 -0.71 -20.34 1.98
C ALA A 832 0.72 -20.19 1.42
N ARG A 833 1.04 -19.05 0.81
CA ARG A 833 2.37 -18.74 0.26
C ARG A 833 3.44 -18.60 1.35
N GLU A 834 3.12 -17.89 2.43
CA GLU A 834 4.00 -17.72 3.60
C GLU A 834 4.39 -19.08 4.20
N LEU A 835 3.39 -19.94 4.43
CA LEU A 835 3.61 -21.23 5.05
C LEU A 835 4.21 -22.25 4.09
N ALA A 836 3.75 -22.32 2.84
CA ALA A 836 4.20 -23.32 1.86
C ALA A 836 5.73 -23.30 1.70
N GLY A 837 6.36 -22.12 1.72
CA GLY A 837 7.79 -22.00 1.59
C GLY A 837 8.57 -22.56 2.79
N GLY A 838 8.10 -22.37 4.02
CA GLY A 838 8.75 -22.88 5.24
C GLY A 838 8.35 -24.31 5.61
N ALA A 839 7.19 -24.75 5.13
CA ALA A 839 6.51 -25.95 5.59
C ALA A 839 7.38 -27.21 5.50
N GLY A 840 7.46 -27.90 6.64
CA GLY A 840 7.99 -29.25 6.74
C GLY A 840 7.04 -30.28 6.12
N LEU A 841 7.56 -31.46 5.82
CA LEU A 841 6.74 -32.63 5.54
C LEU A 841 6.36 -33.27 6.89
N LEU A 842 5.07 -33.40 7.19
CA LEU A 842 4.59 -34.18 8.32
C LEU A 842 4.72 -35.66 7.97
N ASP A 843 5.87 -36.24 8.31
CA ASP A 843 6.15 -37.66 8.14
C ASP A 843 6.06 -38.37 9.49
N PHE A 844 4.98 -39.14 9.69
CA PHE A 844 4.91 -40.09 10.78
C PHE A 844 4.22 -41.38 10.33
N ASP A 845 4.96 -42.49 10.41
CA ASP A 845 4.51 -43.78 9.87
C ASP A 845 3.31 -44.36 10.63
N LEU A 846 3.15 -44.03 11.92
CA LEU A 846 2.17 -44.66 12.84
C LEU A 846 1.52 -43.69 13.84
N ALA A 847 2.32 -42.84 14.50
CA ALA A 847 1.82 -41.84 15.44
C ALA A 847 2.89 -40.77 15.75
N ALA A 848 2.45 -39.62 16.24
CA ALA A 848 3.33 -38.52 16.59
C ALA A 848 2.85 -37.75 17.82
N PHE A 849 3.74 -36.94 18.40
CA PHE A 849 3.36 -35.95 19.40
C PHE A 849 3.22 -34.58 18.77
N GLU A 850 2.34 -33.76 19.30
CA GLU A 850 2.14 -32.38 18.91
C GLU A 850 2.01 -31.53 20.17
N VAL A 851 2.63 -30.36 20.19
CA VAL A 851 2.54 -29.42 21.31
C VAL A 851 1.70 -28.24 20.85
N THR A 852 0.56 -28.02 21.49
CA THR A 852 -0.44 -27.03 21.07
C THR A 852 -0.80 -26.12 22.24
N GLU A 853 -1.11 -24.86 21.94
CA GLU A 853 -1.63 -23.91 22.92
C GLU A 853 -3.15 -24.08 23.06
N ARG A 854 -3.65 -24.15 24.30
CA ARG A 854 -5.07 -24.06 24.66
C ARG A 854 -5.31 -22.78 25.47
N GLN A 855 -6.57 -22.44 25.74
CA GLN A 855 -6.96 -21.23 26.49
C GLN A 855 -6.27 -21.10 27.86
N ASP A 856 -5.93 -22.23 28.49
CA ASP A 856 -5.31 -22.32 29.82
C ASP A 856 -3.81 -22.71 29.79
N GLY A 857 -3.15 -22.56 28.63
CA GLY A 857 -1.72 -22.83 28.44
C GLY A 857 -1.42 -23.95 27.43
N TRP A 858 -0.14 -24.31 27.34
CA TRP A 858 0.39 -25.31 26.42
C TRP A 858 0.14 -26.73 26.92
N ILE A 859 -0.23 -27.64 26.02
CA ILE A 859 -0.32 -29.08 26.29
C ILE A 859 0.44 -29.85 25.20
N TRP A 860 0.80 -31.09 25.49
CA TRP A 860 1.18 -32.04 24.44
C TRP A 860 0.04 -33.03 24.20
N ARG A 861 -0.14 -33.45 22.95
CA ARG A 861 -1.07 -34.50 22.54
C ARG A 861 -0.37 -35.57 21.71
N PHE A 862 -0.78 -36.82 21.84
CA PHE A 862 -0.35 -37.94 21.01
C PHE A 862 -1.42 -38.22 19.98
N VAL A 863 -1.06 -38.23 18.70
CA VAL A 863 -1.98 -38.33 17.56
C VAL A 863 -1.64 -39.54 16.69
N ASP A 864 -2.67 -40.25 16.22
CA ASP A 864 -2.53 -41.37 15.29
C ASP A 864 -2.48 -40.90 13.81
N THR A 865 -2.25 -41.82 12.86
CA THR A 865 -2.20 -41.51 11.40
C THR A 865 -3.50 -40.98 10.82
N ALA A 866 -4.63 -41.16 11.50
CA ALA A 866 -5.92 -40.59 11.11
C ALA A 866 -6.15 -39.19 11.75
N GLY A 867 -5.19 -38.71 12.53
CA GLY A 867 -5.25 -37.43 13.21
C GLY A 867 -6.06 -37.45 14.51
N ASN A 868 -6.49 -38.61 15.00
CA ASN A 868 -7.22 -38.70 16.27
C ASN A 868 -6.26 -38.52 17.46
N THR A 869 -6.69 -37.76 18.46
CA THR A 869 -5.97 -37.67 19.71
C THR A 869 -6.15 -38.95 20.52
N VAL A 870 -5.04 -39.60 20.84
CA VAL A 870 -4.98 -40.81 21.63
C VAL A 870 -4.73 -40.47 23.10
N GLY A 871 -3.98 -39.42 23.42
CA GLY A 871 -3.76 -38.97 24.80
C GLY A 871 -3.23 -37.55 24.87
N VAL A 872 -3.41 -36.89 26.02
CA VAL A 872 -2.97 -35.52 26.28
C VAL A 872 -2.19 -35.41 27.59
N SER A 873 -1.45 -34.32 27.75
CA SER A 873 -0.79 -34.01 29.02
C SER A 873 -1.80 -33.82 30.14
N GLY A 874 -1.50 -34.36 31.32
CA GLY A 874 -2.30 -34.17 32.53
C GLY A 874 -2.38 -32.70 32.95
N PRO A 875 -1.24 -32.02 33.17
CA PRO A 875 -1.21 -30.59 33.43
C PRO A 875 -1.17 -29.76 32.13
N THR A 876 -1.59 -28.49 32.24
CA THR A 876 -1.26 -27.44 31.28
C THR A 876 0.05 -26.76 31.69
N PHE A 877 0.78 -26.23 30.71
CA PHE A 877 2.10 -25.63 30.91
C PHE A 877 2.11 -24.17 30.45
N ASP A 878 2.81 -23.31 31.19
CA ASP A 878 2.88 -21.88 30.84
C ASP A 878 3.63 -21.59 29.53
N THR A 879 4.47 -22.53 29.07
CA THR A 879 5.31 -22.35 27.87
C THR A 879 5.42 -23.65 27.07
N ARG A 880 5.55 -23.52 25.74
CA ARG A 880 5.84 -24.62 24.83
C ARG A 880 7.03 -25.48 25.29
N SER A 881 8.14 -24.85 25.64
CA SER A 881 9.35 -25.56 26.12
C SER A 881 9.14 -26.27 27.47
N ALA A 882 8.16 -25.87 28.29
CA ALA A 882 7.80 -26.62 29.49
C ALA A 882 7.00 -27.88 29.15
N ALA A 883 6.07 -27.78 28.20
CA ALA A 883 5.33 -28.93 27.68
C ALA A 883 6.28 -29.96 27.01
N GLU A 884 7.23 -29.50 26.21
CA GLU A 884 8.24 -30.36 25.57
C GLU A 884 9.15 -31.08 26.58
N ARG A 885 9.59 -30.38 27.64
CA ARG A 885 10.37 -31.00 28.73
C ARG A 885 9.56 -32.04 29.51
N ALA A 886 8.29 -31.76 29.76
CA ALA A 886 7.40 -32.72 30.40
C ALA A 886 7.16 -33.94 29.50
N LEU A 887 6.97 -33.73 28.20
CA LEU A 887 6.85 -34.79 27.21
C LEU A 887 8.10 -35.68 27.17
N ALA A 888 9.30 -35.09 27.23
CA ALA A 888 10.54 -35.86 27.30
C ALA A 888 10.57 -36.79 28.53
N SER A 889 10.15 -36.30 29.70
CA SER A 889 10.01 -37.11 30.92
C SER A 889 8.98 -38.23 30.75
N VAL A 890 7.84 -37.93 30.12
CA VAL A 890 6.78 -38.92 29.84
C VAL A 890 7.31 -40.04 28.95
N ARG A 891 8.06 -39.71 27.88
CA ARG A 891 8.63 -40.70 26.94
C ARG A 891 9.53 -41.72 27.63
N ASP A 892 10.38 -41.27 28.55
CA ASP A 892 11.24 -42.17 29.33
C ASP A 892 10.42 -43.15 30.18
N VAL A 893 9.30 -42.67 30.72
CA VAL A 893 8.42 -43.41 31.61
C VAL A 893 7.50 -44.39 30.86
N LEU A 894 7.08 -44.08 29.63
CA LEU A 894 6.18 -44.92 28.82
C LEU A 894 6.68 -46.37 28.65
N THR A 895 7.99 -46.56 28.52
CA THR A 895 8.61 -47.88 28.32
C THR A 895 8.53 -48.78 29.55
N THR A 896 8.52 -48.19 30.75
CA THR A 896 8.51 -48.90 32.04
C THR A 896 7.15 -48.91 32.70
N ALA A 897 6.19 -48.14 32.17
CA ALA A 897 4.86 -47.99 32.73
C ALA A 897 4.09 -49.32 32.73
N SER A 898 3.63 -49.73 33.92
CA SER A 898 2.76 -50.90 34.07
C SER A 898 1.32 -50.57 33.68
N LEU A 899 0.52 -51.56 33.28
CA LEU A 899 -0.92 -51.41 33.07
C LEU A 899 -1.65 -51.95 34.30
N LEU A 900 -2.37 -51.09 35.02
CA LEU A 900 -3.11 -51.42 36.24
C LEU A 900 -4.60 -51.26 35.99
N GLU A 901 -5.35 -52.32 36.30
CA GLU A 901 -6.82 -52.31 36.27
C GLU A 901 -7.35 -52.13 37.69
N ILE A 902 -8.24 -51.14 37.87
CA ILE A 902 -8.88 -50.86 39.15
C ILE A 902 -10.25 -51.56 39.15
N GLU A 903 -10.25 -52.87 39.46
CA GLU A 903 -11.47 -53.69 39.52
C GLU A 903 -12.22 -53.57 40.86
N SER A 904 -11.62 -52.91 41.85
CA SER A 904 -12.19 -52.66 43.17
C SER A 904 -11.62 -51.37 43.75
N PRO A 905 -12.31 -50.73 44.72
CA PRO A 905 -11.79 -49.56 45.40
C PRO A 905 -10.36 -49.77 45.90
N ALA A 906 -9.52 -48.73 45.85
CA ALA A 906 -8.12 -48.83 46.20
C ALA A 906 -7.64 -47.60 46.99
N PHE A 907 -6.81 -47.84 48.00
CA PHE A 907 -6.08 -46.78 48.68
C PHE A 907 -4.78 -46.47 47.94
N GLU A 908 -4.60 -45.20 47.60
CA GLU A 908 -3.42 -44.68 46.91
C GLU A 908 -2.64 -43.73 47.82
N LEU A 909 -1.32 -43.87 47.82
CA LEU A 909 -0.40 -42.91 48.44
C LEU A 909 0.12 -41.97 47.36
N HIS A 910 0.08 -40.66 47.58
CA HIS A 910 0.57 -39.64 46.66
C HIS A 910 1.27 -38.50 47.41
N GLU A 911 2.15 -37.77 46.73
CA GLU A 911 2.75 -36.55 47.29
C GLU A 911 1.79 -35.35 47.14
N GLY A 912 1.66 -34.54 48.20
CA GLY A 912 0.82 -33.35 48.27
C GLY A 912 1.61 -32.04 48.14
N ASP A 913 0.89 -30.92 48.02
CA ASP A 913 1.42 -29.62 47.61
C ASP A 913 2.43 -28.95 48.58
N GLU A 914 2.61 -29.49 49.79
CA GLU A 914 3.44 -28.91 50.87
C GLU A 914 4.64 -29.80 51.25
N ASP A 915 5.27 -30.49 50.28
CA ASP A 915 6.37 -31.44 50.49
C ASP A 915 6.03 -32.52 51.54
N GLY A 916 5.08 -33.41 51.21
CA GLY A 916 4.72 -34.55 52.06
C GLY A 916 3.64 -35.45 51.47
N TRP A 917 3.46 -36.63 52.06
CA TRP A 917 2.60 -37.72 51.57
C TRP A 917 1.17 -37.63 52.09
N ARG A 918 0.20 -37.83 51.21
CA ARG A 918 -1.23 -37.99 51.51
C ARG A 918 -1.71 -39.36 51.03
N TRP A 919 -2.86 -39.79 51.53
CA TRP A 919 -3.54 -40.98 51.01
C TRP A 919 -4.94 -40.61 50.53
N ARG A 920 -5.43 -41.32 49.50
CA ARG A 920 -6.79 -41.19 49.01
C ARG A 920 -7.40 -42.55 48.70
N LEU A 921 -8.69 -42.70 48.91
CA LEU A 921 -9.48 -43.86 48.50
C LEU A 921 -10.12 -43.54 47.15
N VAL A 922 -9.73 -44.28 46.12
CA VAL A 922 -10.23 -44.13 44.74
C VAL A 922 -11.15 -45.30 44.42
N ASP A 923 -12.32 -45.00 43.84
CA ASP A 923 -13.30 -46.00 43.41
C ASP A 923 -13.00 -46.52 41.98
N THR A 924 -13.74 -47.52 41.51
CA THR A 924 -13.51 -48.16 40.19
C THR A 924 -13.74 -47.22 38.99
N ASP A 925 -14.51 -46.16 39.17
CA ASP A 925 -14.72 -45.09 38.19
C ASP A 925 -13.61 -44.02 38.20
N GLY A 926 -12.66 -44.13 39.14
CA GLY A 926 -11.57 -43.19 39.35
C GLY A 926 -11.94 -41.96 40.18
N SER A 927 -13.10 -41.94 40.82
CA SER A 927 -13.49 -40.88 41.74
C SER A 927 -12.84 -41.06 43.12
N THR A 928 -12.30 -39.98 43.68
CA THR A 928 -11.82 -39.98 45.06
C THR A 928 -13.01 -39.91 46.00
N VAL A 929 -13.16 -40.92 46.84
CA VAL A 929 -14.27 -41.06 47.81
C VAL A 929 -13.88 -40.52 49.19
N ALA A 930 -12.61 -40.67 49.56
CA ALA A 930 -12.08 -40.19 50.82
C ALA A 930 -10.61 -39.80 50.69
N GLU A 931 -10.14 -38.84 51.47
CA GLU A 931 -8.75 -38.44 51.50
C GLU A 931 -8.26 -38.13 52.91
N SER A 932 -6.94 -38.16 53.10
CA SER A 932 -6.32 -37.80 54.36
C SER A 932 -6.41 -36.29 54.60
N LYS A 933 -6.97 -35.88 55.74
CA LYS A 933 -6.97 -34.46 56.18
C LYS A 933 -5.57 -33.91 56.49
N ARG A 934 -4.59 -34.80 56.68
CA ARG A 934 -3.22 -34.46 57.10
C ARG A 934 -2.24 -34.84 56.01
N THR A 935 -1.24 -33.98 55.82
CA THR A 935 -0.04 -34.30 55.05
C THR A 935 1.00 -34.93 55.99
N TYR A 936 1.57 -36.06 55.60
CA TYR A 936 2.54 -36.82 56.37
C TYR A 936 3.95 -36.62 55.82
N PRO A 937 4.98 -36.39 56.64
CA PRO A 937 6.35 -36.18 56.16
C PRO A 937 6.94 -37.33 55.33
N THR A 938 6.45 -38.57 55.51
CA THR A 938 6.97 -39.74 54.79
C THR A 938 5.86 -40.69 54.33
N ARG A 939 6.10 -41.37 53.20
CA ARG A 939 5.22 -42.43 52.65
C ARG A 939 4.86 -43.50 53.69
N ARG A 940 5.82 -43.85 54.55
CA ARG A 940 5.65 -44.84 55.62
C ARG A 940 4.67 -44.36 56.70
N GLU A 941 4.70 -43.08 57.04
CA GLU A 941 3.80 -42.47 58.03
C GLU A 941 2.38 -42.33 57.48
N ALA A 942 2.22 -41.93 56.21
CA ALA A 942 0.93 -41.94 55.54
C ALA A 942 0.31 -43.35 55.50
N ARG A 943 1.12 -44.38 55.20
CA ARG A 943 0.69 -45.78 55.24
C ARG A 943 0.31 -46.25 56.64
N ALA A 944 1.05 -45.84 57.67
CA ALA A 944 0.74 -46.20 59.05
C ALA A 944 -0.58 -45.57 59.50
N ALA A 945 -0.84 -44.31 59.14
CA ALA A 945 -2.08 -43.62 59.45
C ALA A 945 -3.30 -44.22 58.72
N LEU A 946 -3.12 -44.71 57.49
CA LEU A 946 -4.16 -45.46 56.79
C LEU A 946 -4.51 -46.79 57.48
N GLY A 947 -3.55 -47.38 58.21
CA GLY A 947 -3.73 -48.65 58.92
C GLY A 947 -4.95 -48.64 59.85
N GLY A 948 -5.13 -47.56 60.61
CA GLY A 948 -6.26 -47.42 61.54
C GLY A 948 -7.62 -47.30 60.85
N LEU A 949 -7.72 -46.54 59.74
CA LEU A 949 -8.95 -46.50 58.94
C LEU A 949 -9.29 -47.87 58.33
N ARG A 950 -8.30 -48.65 57.90
CA ARG A 950 -8.53 -49.99 57.32
C ARG A 950 -8.89 -51.03 58.38
N GLU A 951 -8.31 -50.92 59.57
CA GLU A 951 -8.53 -51.85 60.67
C GLU A 951 -9.85 -51.60 61.38
N PHE A 952 -10.19 -50.34 61.64
CA PHE A 952 -11.35 -49.97 62.45
C PHE A 952 -12.51 -49.36 61.65
N GLY A 953 -12.25 -48.77 60.49
CA GLY A 953 -13.28 -48.13 59.65
C GLY A 953 -14.46 -49.04 59.27
N PRO A 954 -14.25 -50.28 58.78
CA PRO A 954 -15.36 -51.16 58.39
C PRO A 954 -16.42 -51.39 59.48
N ASP A 955 -15.98 -51.44 60.74
CA ASP A 955 -16.83 -51.73 61.91
C ASP A 955 -17.08 -50.49 62.80
N ALA A 956 -16.60 -49.31 62.38
CA ALA A 956 -16.70 -48.08 63.17
C ALA A 956 -18.15 -47.62 63.35
N ALA A 957 -18.45 -47.16 64.56
CA ALA A 957 -19.74 -46.55 64.87
C ALA A 957 -19.91 -45.23 64.11
N THR A 958 -21.14 -44.96 63.68
CA THR A 958 -21.51 -43.65 63.11
C THR A 958 -22.14 -42.79 64.20
N GLU A 959 -21.56 -41.62 64.46
CA GLU A 959 -22.11 -40.63 65.37
C GLU A 959 -22.47 -39.36 64.59
N SER A 960 -23.73 -38.92 64.73
CA SER A 960 -24.26 -37.78 63.99
C SER A 960 -24.58 -36.64 64.96
N GLN A 961 -24.15 -35.42 64.66
CA GLN A 961 -24.60 -34.23 65.40
C GLN A 961 -26.06 -33.92 65.03
N ALA A 962 -26.88 -33.58 66.04
CA ALA A 962 -28.28 -33.19 65.89
C ALA A 962 -28.45 -31.70 65.59
#